data_AF-A0A9W7ZQJ2-F1
#
_entry.id   AF-A0A9W7ZQJ2-F1
#
_cell.length_a   1.000
_cell.length_b   1.000
_cell.length_c   1.000
_cell.angle_alpha   90.00
_cell.angle_beta   90.00
_cell.angle_gamma   90.00
#
_symmetry.space_group_name_H-M   'P 1'
#
loop_
_entity.id
_entity.type
_entity.pdbx_description
1 polymer ?
#
loop_
_entity_poly.entity_id
_entity_poly.type
_entity_poly.pdbx_seq_one_letter_code
_entity_poly.pdbx_strand_id
1 'polypeptide(L)'
;TLHHDGTAAYDFEHCRLTDIHRWSGMSPEQPLFNVLLVYQNYPEVQSDTNLPIRLSLLDSHDPTDVPLTLVVAHQGTQLYVKAGFQAGVFSTDYVERFMDHLETSIRSLVTTSPSDLVASLSMLAESEHELLTKTWARNPINLPTDSYAHEGFLSCVHSGPGRVAIRDGEQEYTYGQLHLMATHLAHRLHQTDKGGPDQVVGILAGNSVELIVGQLAVWMAGSAFVVIAPDYPVERQQFILADAACVAVVGPPALLAAFKADTPTPQLAIDLSSLQSDHAVSRTNQAEIDAGSLAYVIYTSGTTGTPKGVMHEHGAAANHLQGFIRTTGMTADVVTPTLLTPTFDVSLSEIWTTLSVGGRLLITRGDQKRALQQATRAACTPSLVSLFEPSDFPGLHSLVLTGEPSSQALVDKWSTSLRLFNWYGPTEVANGSHCVELKPGATVTIGRPFPNAVGLILDDHLRPSPVGIIGQLYLGGKGLARGYLNRPELTAEKFITWPVTGERLYQSGDLARWLPDGQVECLGRIDHQVKVRGFRVELGEVEAVLESHPTVTQACVLVQDTHLVGYVCPALSGDSEAVLDWLRSCLPHYMVPSALVGLAELPRTPVGKVDRKALPPFHFNCSPTDTDLSTLSPVESQLLQTVADCLRLDASVISLDSTFYQIGGNSLSAIQVVAQCQRHGLHLAIADLNRNSTLRQVARVCAAVDQISTVSTRPDQEVIGCPRLTPGQLAFFSMPFTNPNQVALPVLFKSGRTFPEEQWRTAVRRMVELHPMLRGLFRRDDQTGRMTYGVGERPLHDHYRFGLHPVKDFATVMSELPSLLLELNIERGPLSTFHVFDLDHEQYFFHCVHHLASDYLSYKVFAEDLTRLLLDQQVEPPTVSCQAWAEYLHQAAQDLDLDTLTVPPPLPDLAVRLHGEVAVPESTSGGRNPECLVGLDLPPSTLTLAANRFGATPIELLVTALHVAYQEVFHFNVMGLAFMTHGRQSVGDAAFDLSRTVGFFAHYAPVVLDAPRAAGFRTTLRHTQETLGTGIEDGVKLTLVRYLRDFTDPAQRKPYQVDPYFGFSYLAPTEAAVPFDGNQPLLQEQPDAMTELRAHRADTSPHPFELAVTHKGDRLNLLVIGQRNQGIPPMMQRLLSVWSETVRQMVAIPELM
;
A
#
# COMPACT_ATOMS: atom_id res chain seq x y z
N THR A 1 -50.93 10.37 -12.67
CA THR A 1 -49.59 10.69 -12.14
C THR A 1 -48.75 11.26 -13.26
N LEU A 2 -48.21 10.47 -14.22
CA LEU A 2 -47.37 11.00 -15.32
C LEU A 2 -47.94 12.20 -16.09
N HIS A 3 -49.23 12.22 -16.40
CA HIS A 3 -49.85 13.38 -17.07
C HIS A 3 -49.94 14.61 -16.17
N HIS A 4 -50.20 14.41 -14.87
CA HIS A 4 -50.28 15.50 -13.88
C HIS A 4 -48.89 16.07 -13.57
N ASP A 5 -47.90 15.19 -13.42
CA ASP A 5 -46.49 15.53 -13.22
C ASP A 5 -45.93 16.24 -14.47
N GLY A 6 -46.31 15.79 -15.67
CA GLY A 6 -46.01 16.46 -16.94
C GLY A 6 -46.64 17.85 -17.02
N THR A 7 -47.89 18.02 -16.58
CA THR A 7 -48.50 19.36 -16.55
C THR A 7 -47.91 20.29 -15.51
N ALA A 8 -47.44 19.77 -14.37
CA ALA A 8 -46.77 20.56 -13.34
C ALA A 8 -45.35 20.99 -13.78
N ALA A 9 -44.73 20.26 -14.69
CA ALA A 9 -43.44 20.62 -15.28
C ALA A 9 -43.52 21.79 -16.28
N TYR A 10 -44.72 22.11 -16.82
CA TYR A 10 -44.92 23.23 -17.75
C TYR A 10 -44.46 24.58 -17.16
N ASP A 11 -44.65 24.79 -15.85
CA ASP A 11 -44.21 26.01 -15.16
C ASP A 11 -42.68 26.21 -15.19
N PHE A 12 -41.93 25.15 -15.51
CA PHE A 12 -40.47 25.14 -15.60
C PHE A 12 -39.93 24.95 -17.03
N GLU A 13 -40.77 24.91 -18.07
CA GLU A 13 -40.34 24.74 -19.46
C GLU A 13 -39.49 25.89 -20.01
N HIS A 14 -39.50 27.04 -19.32
CA HIS A 14 -38.70 28.21 -19.67
C HIS A 14 -37.32 28.22 -18.99
N CYS A 15 -37.05 27.26 -18.10
CA CYS A 15 -35.77 27.17 -17.40
C CYS A 15 -34.68 26.72 -18.37
N ARG A 16 -33.58 27.48 -18.43
CA ARG A 16 -32.45 27.12 -19.29
C ARG A 16 -31.79 25.87 -18.73
N LEU A 17 -31.30 25.00 -19.61
CA LEU A 17 -30.57 23.79 -19.23
C LEU A 17 -29.39 24.10 -18.29
N THR A 18 -28.74 25.25 -18.49
CA THR A 18 -27.68 25.78 -17.63
C THR A 18 -28.14 26.13 -16.21
N ASP A 19 -29.38 26.59 -16.06
CA ASP A 19 -29.95 26.94 -14.76
C ASP A 19 -30.34 25.66 -14.01
N ILE A 20 -30.91 24.68 -14.71
CA ILE A 20 -31.19 23.34 -14.17
C ILE A 20 -29.89 22.68 -13.69
N HIS A 21 -28.81 22.76 -14.49
CA HIS A 21 -27.50 22.26 -14.10
C HIS A 21 -26.96 22.94 -12.85
N ARG A 22 -27.02 24.27 -12.79
CA ARG A 22 -26.61 25.03 -11.60
C ARG A 22 -27.43 24.68 -10.35
N TRP A 23 -28.75 24.53 -10.49
CA TRP A 23 -29.64 24.21 -9.37
C TRP A 23 -29.50 22.78 -8.87
N SER A 24 -29.02 21.87 -9.72
CA SER A 24 -28.80 20.46 -9.34
C SER A 24 -27.65 20.26 -8.35
N GLY A 25 -26.77 21.26 -8.18
CA GLY A 25 -25.56 21.14 -7.36
C GLY A 25 -24.48 20.25 -7.99
N MET A 26 -24.66 19.80 -9.23
CA MET A 26 -23.65 19.05 -9.98
C MET A 26 -22.47 19.96 -10.38
N SER A 27 -21.29 19.36 -10.51
CA SER A 27 -20.10 20.06 -11.00
C SER A 27 -20.34 20.66 -12.39
N PRO A 28 -19.83 21.86 -12.70
CA PRO A 28 -19.88 22.46 -14.04
C PRO A 28 -19.39 21.53 -15.17
N GLU A 29 -18.51 20.57 -14.85
CA GLU A 29 -17.92 19.63 -15.80
C GLU A 29 -18.74 18.34 -16.00
N GLN A 30 -19.77 18.10 -15.19
CA GLN A 30 -20.56 16.87 -15.24
C GLN A 30 -21.84 17.08 -16.08
N PRO A 31 -22.07 16.34 -17.19
CA PRO A 31 -23.25 16.56 -18.03
C PRO A 31 -24.55 16.19 -17.29
N LEU A 32 -25.63 16.94 -17.55
CA LEU A 32 -26.98 16.64 -17.02
C LEU A 32 -27.54 15.32 -17.54
N PHE A 33 -27.22 14.97 -18.78
CA PHE A 33 -27.59 13.72 -19.43
C PHE A 33 -26.54 13.33 -20.45
N ASN A 34 -26.40 12.03 -20.67
CA ASN A 34 -25.34 11.46 -21.50
C ASN A 34 -25.83 11.06 -22.90
N VAL A 35 -27.16 10.96 -23.07
CA VAL A 35 -27.82 10.55 -24.32
C VAL A 35 -28.96 11.51 -24.65
N LEU A 36 -28.98 12.04 -25.87
CA LEU A 36 -30.07 12.86 -26.41
C LEU A 36 -30.75 12.11 -27.55
N LEU A 37 -32.06 11.87 -27.44
CA LEU A 37 -32.86 11.31 -28.54
C LEU A 37 -33.71 12.42 -29.17
N VAL A 38 -33.48 12.68 -30.45
CA VAL A 38 -34.23 13.65 -31.26
C VAL A 38 -35.08 12.90 -32.27
N TYR A 39 -36.39 12.91 -32.09
CA TYR A 39 -37.33 12.36 -33.07
C TYR A 39 -37.88 13.48 -33.96
N GLN A 40 -37.44 13.53 -35.21
CA GLN A 40 -37.85 14.54 -36.18
C GLN A 40 -39.19 14.16 -36.81
N ASN A 41 -40.28 14.64 -36.21
CA ASN A 41 -41.65 14.45 -36.70
C ASN A 41 -42.17 15.68 -37.46
N TYR A 42 -41.36 16.22 -38.38
CA TYR A 42 -41.81 17.29 -39.26
C TYR A 42 -42.47 16.70 -40.50
N PRO A 43 -43.60 17.25 -40.99
CA PRO A 43 -44.17 16.82 -42.25
C PRO A 43 -43.12 17.01 -43.36
N GLU A 44 -42.84 15.96 -44.13
CA GLU A 44 -41.98 16.06 -45.30
C GLU A 44 -42.45 17.23 -46.16
N VAL A 45 -41.61 18.25 -46.31
CA VAL A 45 -41.79 19.23 -47.37
C VAL A 45 -41.53 18.47 -48.65
N GLN A 46 -42.59 17.89 -49.25
CA GLN A 46 -42.52 17.36 -50.60
C GLN A 46 -42.01 18.52 -51.46
N SER A 47 -40.76 18.39 -51.92
CA SER A 47 -40.22 19.33 -52.89
C SER A 47 -41.12 19.24 -54.12
N ASP A 48 -41.91 20.30 -54.32
CA ASP A 48 -42.79 20.41 -55.47
C ASP A 48 -41.88 20.31 -56.72
N THR A 49 -41.99 19.20 -57.45
CA THR A 49 -41.01 18.79 -58.49
C THR A 49 -40.97 19.73 -59.71
N ASN A 50 -41.72 20.83 -59.68
CA ASN A 50 -41.79 21.87 -60.69
C ASN A 50 -40.99 23.15 -60.39
N LEU A 51 -40.22 23.21 -59.30
CA LEU A 51 -39.35 24.36 -59.03
C LEU A 51 -37.98 24.22 -59.75
N PRO A 52 -37.48 25.27 -60.44
CA PRO A 52 -36.19 25.24 -61.16
C PRO A 52 -34.95 25.22 -60.25
N ILE A 53 -35.15 25.19 -58.92
CA ILE A 53 -34.09 25.20 -57.91
C ILE A 53 -34.21 23.92 -57.10
N ARG A 54 -33.18 23.06 -57.19
CA ARG A 54 -33.03 21.91 -56.29
C ARG A 54 -32.31 22.36 -55.02
N LEU A 55 -32.98 22.24 -53.89
CA LEU A 55 -32.35 22.35 -52.57
C LEU A 55 -31.76 20.98 -52.21
N SER A 56 -30.44 20.88 -52.19
CA SER A 56 -29.72 19.76 -51.60
C SER A 56 -29.32 20.14 -50.18
N LEU A 57 -29.72 19.33 -49.18
CA LEU A 57 -29.14 19.40 -47.84
C LEU A 57 -27.63 19.13 -47.98
N LEU A 58 -26.83 20.13 -47.65
CA LEU A 58 -25.40 19.96 -47.41
C LEU A 58 -25.24 19.23 -46.08
N ASP A 59 -24.32 18.28 -46.00
CA ASP A 59 -23.97 17.63 -44.74
C ASP A 59 -23.60 18.69 -43.69
N SER A 60 -24.50 18.89 -42.71
CA SER A 60 -24.24 19.72 -41.55
C SER A 60 -23.75 18.84 -40.39
N HIS A 61 -22.62 19.23 -39.82
CA HIS A 61 -22.15 18.74 -38.53
C HIS A 61 -22.49 19.79 -37.48
N ASP A 62 -23.52 19.51 -36.68
CA ASP A 62 -23.79 20.30 -35.49
C ASP A 62 -22.89 19.78 -34.37
N PRO A 63 -22.02 20.62 -33.77
CA PRO A 63 -21.26 20.22 -32.59
C PRO A 63 -22.24 19.94 -31.44
N THR A 64 -22.10 18.77 -30.81
CA THR A 64 -22.95 18.35 -29.68
C THR A 64 -22.13 18.28 -28.39
N ASP A 65 -22.57 19.01 -27.37
CA ASP A 65 -21.99 18.92 -26.02
C ASP A 65 -22.47 17.66 -25.26
N VAL A 66 -23.43 16.92 -25.83
CA VAL A 66 -23.94 15.65 -25.30
C VAL A 66 -23.06 14.49 -25.80
N PRO A 67 -22.61 13.58 -24.91
CA PRO A 67 -21.75 12.45 -25.29
C PRO A 67 -22.30 11.58 -26.43
N LEU A 68 -23.61 11.30 -26.47
CA LEU A 68 -24.28 10.57 -27.55
C LEU A 68 -25.60 11.25 -27.93
N THR A 69 -25.82 11.50 -29.21
CA THR A 69 -27.05 12.06 -29.77
C THR A 69 -27.59 11.13 -30.85
N LEU A 70 -28.81 10.65 -30.68
CA LEU A 70 -29.54 9.84 -31.65
C LEU A 70 -30.59 10.71 -32.32
N VAL A 71 -30.50 10.88 -33.64
CA VAL A 71 -31.49 11.59 -34.44
C VAL A 71 -32.26 10.56 -35.26
N VAL A 72 -33.53 10.39 -34.94
CA VAL A 72 -34.46 9.54 -35.66
C VAL A 72 -35.27 10.42 -36.60
N ALA A 73 -35.25 10.12 -37.89
CA ALA A 73 -36.03 10.81 -38.91
C ALA A 73 -36.80 9.80 -39.76
N HIS A 74 -37.97 10.21 -40.22
CA HIS A 74 -38.76 9.43 -41.16
C HIS A 74 -38.58 10.01 -42.57
N GLN A 75 -38.15 9.19 -43.52
CA GLN A 75 -38.03 9.55 -44.93
C GLN A 75 -38.77 8.54 -45.80
N GLY A 76 -39.91 8.93 -46.38
CA GLY A 76 -40.77 8.05 -47.19
C GLY A 76 -41.29 6.84 -46.42
N THR A 77 -40.77 5.63 -46.71
CA THR A 77 -41.13 4.38 -46.00
C THR A 77 -39.99 3.84 -45.14
N GLN A 78 -38.93 4.63 -44.94
CA GLN A 78 -37.74 4.23 -44.19
C GLN A 78 -37.62 5.06 -42.92
N LEU A 79 -37.26 4.36 -41.84
CA LEU A 79 -36.83 4.98 -40.59
C LEU A 79 -35.31 5.14 -40.65
N TYR A 80 -34.83 6.38 -40.58
CA TYR A 80 -33.41 6.70 -40.52
C TYR A 80 -33.02 7.03 -39.09
N VAL A 81 -31.93 6.45 -38.60
CA VAL A 81 -31.37 6.74 -37.28
C VAL A 81 -29.90 7.14 -37.45
N LYS A 82 -29.56 8.35 -37.04
CA LYS A 82 -28.19 8.88 -37.04
C LYS A 82 -27.68 8.96 -35.62
N ALA A 83 -26.50 8.44 -35.34
CA ALA A 83 -25.79 8.67 -34.09
C ALA A 83 -24.68 9.70 -34.30
N GLY A 84 -24.71 10.79 -33.53
CA GLY A 84 -23.57 11.70 -33.33
C GLY A 84 -22.99 11.47 -31.93
N PHE A 85 -21.68 11.38 -31.79
CA PHE A 85 -21.07 11.04 -30.50
C PHE A 85 -19.69 11.67 -30.33
N GLN A 86 -19.27 11.82 -29.07
CA GLN A 86 -17.95 12.33 -28.71
C GLN A 86 -16.92 11.19 -28.77
N ALA A 87 -15.96 11.30 -29.69
CA ALA A 87 -14.93 10.28 -29.91
C ALA A 87 -13.98 10.06 -28.71
N GLY A 88 -13.90 11.02 -27.79
CA GLY A 88 -13.17 10.86 -26.52
C GLY A 88 -13.92 10.00 -25.48
N VAL A 89 -15.21 9.74 -25.69
CA VAL A 89 -16.07 8.98 -24.77
C VAL A 89 -16.46 7.63 -25.37
N PHE A 90 -16.88 7.61 -26.64
CA PHE A 90 -17.30 6.40 -27.34
C PHE A 90 -16.39 6.12 -28.54
N SER A 91 -16.00 4.86 -28.71
CA SER A 91 -15.39 4.42 -29.96
C SER A 91 -16.47 4.23 -31.04
N THR A 92 -16.09 4.44 -32.30
CA THR A 92 -16.98 4.22 -33.45
C THR A 92 -17.58 2.81 -33.42
N ASP A 93 -16.74 1.79 -33.20
CA ASP A 93 -17.19 0.39 -33.14
C ASP A 93 -18.23 0.14 -32.05
N TYR A 94 -18.15 0.85 -30.91
CA TYR A 94 -19.14 0.72 -29.84
C TYR A 94 -20.49 1.28 -30.28
N VAL A 95 -20.48 2.44 -30.92
CA VAL A 95 -21.72 3.08 -31.41
C VAL A 95 -22.32 2.29 -32.57
N GLU A 96 -21.52 1.75 -33.48
CA GLU A 96 -21.99 0.87 -34.55
C GLU A 96 -22.71 -0.37 -33.99
N ARG A 97 -22.10 -1.06 -33.02
CA ARG A 97 -22.76 -2.20 -32.34
C ARG A 97 -24.06 -1.79 -31.63
N PHE A 98 -24.06 -0.65 -30.95
CA PHE A 98 -25.28 -0.12 -30.33
C PHE A 98 -26.39 0.11 -31.37
N MET A 99 -26.04 0.63 -32.55
CA MET A 99 -26.98 0.84 -33.65
C MET A 99 -27.50 -0.49 -34.21
N ASP A 100 -26.67 -1.53 -34.32
CA ASP A 100 -27.07 -2.87 -34.72
C ASP A 100 -28.05 -3.51 -33.70
N HIS A 101 -27.78 -3.33 -32.39
CA HIS A 101 -28.68 -3.77 -31.32
C HIS A 101 -30.02 -3.03 -31.36
N LEU A 102 -29.99 -1.72 -31.62
CA LEU A 102 -31.19 -0.90 -31.77
C LEU A 102 -32.02 -1.36 -32.98
N GLU A 103 -31.38 -1.58 -34.13
CA GLU A 103 -32.05 -2.12 -35.32
C GLU A 103 -32.70 -3.48 -35.02
N THR A 104 -31.95 -4.39 -34.39
CA THR A 104 -32.44 -5.73 -34.03
C THR A 104 -33.63 -5.64 -33.08
N SER A 105 -33.58 -4.75 -32.09
CA SER A 105 -34.66 -4.50 -31.14
C SER A 105 -35.93 -3.98 -31.83
N ILE A 106 -35.77 -3.02 -32.77
CA ILE A 106 -36.89 -2.48 -33.57
C ILE A 106 -37.50 -3.58 -34.44
N ARG A 107 -36.67 -4.41 -35.09
CA ARG A 107 -37.15 -5.55 -35.89
C ARG A 107 -37.90 -6.56 -35.03
N SER A 108 -37.37 -6.89 -33.85
CA SER A 108 -38.04 -7.76 -32.88
C SER A 108 -39.41 -7.19 -32.52
N LEU A 109 -39.50 -5.88 -32.21
CA LEU A 109 -40.75 -5.21 -31.85
C LEU A 109 -41.83 -5.33 -32.93
N VAL A 110 -41.45 -5.24 -34.21
CA VAL A 110 -42.39 -5.37 -35.34
C VAL A 110 -42.95 -6.79 -35.47
N THR A 111 -42.20 -7.81 -35.03
CA THR A 111 -42.61 -9.22 -35.10
C THR A 111 -43.32 -9.72 -33.84
N THR A 112 -43.28 -8.95 -32.76
CA THR A 112 -43.84 -9.30 -31.44
C THR A 112 -45.31 -8.85 -31.33
N SER A 113 -46.15 -9.62 -30.64
CA SER A 113 -47.55 -9.25 -30.40
C SER A 113 -47.64 -8.11 -29.38
N PRO A 114 -48.61 -7.18 -29.47
CA PRO A 114 -48.84 -6.16 -28.44
C PRO A 114 -49.14 -6.72 -27.03
N SER A 115 -49.49 -8.01 -26.94
CA SER A 115 -49.72 -8.73 -25.68
C SER A 115 -48.44 -9.28 -25.04
N ASP A 116 -47.35 -9.36 -25.78
CA ASP A 116 -46.11 -9.95 -25.29
C ASP A 116 -45.38 -8.95 -24.37
N LEU A 117 -44.60 -9.49 -23.44
CA LEU A 117 -43.82 -8.66 -22.53
C LEU A 117 -42.71 -7.95 -23.32
N VAL A 118 -42.44 -6.69 -23.00
CA VAL A 118 -41.28 -5.95 -23.54
C VAL A 118 -39.97 -6.70 -23.29
N ALA A 119 -39.89 -7.45 -22.18
CA ALA A 119 -38.76 -8.31 -21.85
C ALA A 119 -38.54 -9.49 -22.83
N SER A 120 -39.49 -9.79 -23.72
CA SER A 120 -39.33 -10.82 -24.77
C SER A 120 -38.58 -10.31 -26.02
N LEU A 121 -38.36 -9.01 -26.13
CA LEU A 121 -37.65 -8.42 -27.27
C LEU A 121 -36.18 -8.82 -27.25
N SER A 122 -35.68 -9.35 -28.37
CA SER A 122 -34.26 -9.65 -28.52
C SER A 122 -33.51 -8.40 -28.99
N MET A 123 -32.45 -8.05 -28.26
CA MET A 123 -31.49 -7.02 -28.69
C MET A 123 -30.32 -7.62 -29.48
N LEU A 124 -30.13 -8.94 -29.39
CA LEU A 124 -29.05 -9.66 -30.03
C LEU A 124 -29.51 -10.24 -31.36
N ALA A 125 -28.69 -10.07 -32.40
CA ALA A 125 -28.83 -10.85 -33.63
C ALA A 125 -28.53 -12.33 -33.35
N GLU A 126 -29.11 -13.25 -34.12
CA GLU A 126 -28.92 -14.69 -33.94
C GLU A 126 -27.43 -15.08 -33.96
N SER A 127 -26.64 -14.49 -34.86
CA SER A 127 -25.20 -14.72 -34.96
C SER A 127 -24.42 -14.26 -33.74
N GLU A 128 -24.80 -13.13 -33.13
CA GLU A 128 -24.16 -12.64 -31.90
C GLU A 128 -24.58 -13.52 -30.71
N HIS A 129 -25.86 -13.91 -30.64
CA HIS A 129 -26.32 -14.83 -29.62
C HIS A 129 -25.57 -16.17 -29.67
N GLU A 130 -25.36 -16.76 -30.85
CA GLU A 130 -24.56 -17.98 -31.00
C GLU A 130 -23.09 -17.77 -30.61
N LEU A 131 -22.50 -16.64 -31.00
CA LEU A 131 -21.14 -16.26 -30.63
C LEU A 131 -20.98 -16.23 -29.10
N LEU A 132 -21.89 -15.55 -28.41
CA LEU A 132 -21.83 -15.32 -26.96
C LEU A 132 -22.21 -16.55 -26.13
N THR A 133 -23.01 -17.48 -26.64
CA THR A 133 -23.50 -18.65 -25.87
C THR A 133 -22.85 -19.98 -26.24
N LYS A 134 -22.25 -20.08 -27.43
CA LYS A 134 -21.62 -21.30 -27.93
C LYS A 134 -20.12 -21.11 -28.16
N THR A 135 -19.74 -20.11 -28.96
CA THR A 135 -18.36 -20.01 -29.48
C THR A 135 -17.39 -19.39 -28.48
N TRP A 136 -17.75 -18.29 -27.82
CA TRP A 136 -16.90 -17.62 -26.83
C TRP A 136 -17.13 -18.14 -25.42
N ALA A 137 -18.36 -18.49 -25.07
CA ALA A 137 -18.70 -19.00 -23.75
C ALA A 137 -18.21 -20.42 -23.47
N ARG A 138 -17.69 -21.15 -24.46
CA ARG A 138 -17.35 -22.57 -24.29
C ARG A 138 -16.02 -22.90 -24.96
N ASN A 139 -15.31 -23.83 -24.35
CA ASN A 139 -14.04 -24.34 -24.88
C ASN A 139 -14.00 -25.87 -24.79
N PRO A 140 -14.84 -26.59 -25.56
CA PRO A 140 -14.94 -28.04 -25.43
C PRO A 140 -13.69 -28.74 -25.93
N ILE A 141 -13.14 -29.65 -25.12
CA ILE A 141 -12.07 -30.57 -25.50
C ILE A 141 -12.41 -32.01 -25.11
N ASN A 142 -11.97 -32.96 -25.92
CA ASN A 142 -12.13 -34.38 -25.58
C ASN A 142 -11.11 -34.78 -24.51
N LEU A 143 -11.60 -35.03 -23.30
CA LEU A 143 -10.85 -35.71 -22.23
C LEU A 143 -11.46 -37.10 -21.99
N PRO A 144 -10.65 -38.10 -21.58
CA PRO A 144 -11.16 -39.41 -21.18
C PRO A 144 -12.26 -39.27 -20.11
N THR A 145 -13.27 -40.13 -20.21
CA THR A 145 -14.47 -40.07 -19.37
C THR A 145 -14.20 -40.59 -17.96
N ASP A 146 -13.24 -41.52 -17.82
CA ASP A 146 -12.83 -42.15 -16.56
C ASP A 146 -11.56 -41.49 -15.99
N SER A 147 -11.46 -40.15 -16.06
CA SER A 147 -10.25 -39.46 -15.60
C SER A 147 -10.30 -39.10 -14.11
N TYR A 148 -9.34 -39.62 -13.35
CA TYR A 148 -9.14 -39.31 -11.94
C TYR A 148 -8.03 -38.28 -11.71
N ALA A 149 -8.16 -37.50 -10.64
CA ALA A 149 -7.22 -36.42 -10.27
C ALA A 149 -5.74 -36.87 -10.21
N HIS A 150 -5.47 -38.13 -9.85
CA HIS A 150 -4.11 -38.66 -9.65
C HIS A 150 -3.53 -39.42 -10.86
N GLU A 151 -4.26 -39.50 -11.99
CA GLU A 151 -3.82 -40.28 -13.16
C GLU A 151 -2.52 -39.76 -13.78
N GLY A 152 -2.38 -38.43 -13.90
CA GLY A 152 -1.17 -37.81 -14.45
C GLY A 152 0.07 -38.21 -13.66
N PHE A 153 -0.03 -38.20 -12.33
CA PHE A 153 1.03 -38.67 -11.44
C PHE A 153 1.35 -40.16 -11.67
N LEU A 154 0.34 -41.04 -11.72
CA LEU A 154 0.57 -42.47 -11.95
C LEU A 154 1.24 -42.75 -13.31
N SER A 155 0.88 -41.99 -14.35
CA SER A 155 1.55 -42.06 -15.65
C SER A 155 3.04 -41.68 -15.55
N CYS A 156 3.39 -40.67 -14.73
CA CYS A 156 4.78 -40.31 -14.44
C CYS A 156 5.52 -41.39 -13.64
N VAL A 157 4.86 -42.03 -12.66
CA VAL A 157 5.44 -43.17 -11.93
C VAL A 157 5.76 -44.33 -12.86
N HIS A 158 4.86 -44.66 -13.80
CA HIS A 158 5.08 -45.75 -14.74
C HIS A 158 6.20 -45.45 -15.74
N SER A 159 6.24 -44.22 -16.26
CA SER A 159 7.22 -43.83 -17.29
C SER A 159 8.59 -43.46 -16.75
N GLY A 160 8.71 -43.06 -15.48
CA GLY A 160 9.97 -42.61 -14.90
C GLY A 160 9.98 -42.59 -13.37
N PRO A 161 9.93 -43.75 -12.69
CA PRO A 161 9.83 -43.81 -11.23
C PRO A 161 11.03 -43.21 -10.49
N GLY A 162 12.23 -43.22 -11.11
CA GLY A 162 13.45 -42.67 -10.53
C GLY A 162 13.61 -41.15 -10.66
N ARG A 163 12.67 -40.44 -11.30
CA ARG A 163 12.74 -38.98 -11.42
C ARG A 163 12.42 -38.32 -10.07
N VAL A 164 13.11 -37.24 -9.74
CA VAL A 164 12.84 -36.45 -8.53
C VAL A 164 11.52 -35.70 -8.67
N ALA A 165 10.60 -35.95 -7.74
CA ALA A 165 9.27 -35.33 -7.67
C ALA A 165 9.23 -34.18 -6.66
N ILE A 166 9.90 -34.32 -5.52
CA ILE A 166 9.91 -33.31 -4.44
C ILE A 166 11.34 -33.09 -3.96
N ARG A 167 11.69 -31.84 -3.71
CA ARG A 167 12.85 -31.44 -2.93
C ARG A 167 12.39 -30.73 -1.65
N ASP A 168 12.83 -31.24 -0.49
CA ASP A 168 12.59 -30.65 0.83
C ASP A 168 13.94 -30.37 1.49
N GLY A 169 14.41 -29.11 1.40
CA GLY A 169 15.78 -28.75 1.75
C GLY A 169 16.81 -29.51 0.92
N GLU A 170 17.65 -30.29 1.60
CA GLU A 170 18.66 -31.17 0.96
C GLU A 170 18.13 -32.58 0.65
N GLN A 171 16.91 -32.92 1.08
CA GLN A 171 16.31 -34.21 0.79
C GLN A 171 15.55 -34.19 -0.53
N GLU A 172 15.69 -35.26 -1.31
CA GLU A 172 14.97 -35.46 -2.57
C GLU A 172 14.15 -36.74 -2.51
N TYR A 173 12.93 -36.67 -3.02
CA TYR A 173 11.98 -37.79 -3.10
C TYR A 173 11.60 -38.02 -4.55
N THR A 174 11.75 -39.25 -5.01
CA THR A 174 11.40 -39.66 -6.37
C THR A 174 9.92 -40.00 -6.52
N TYR A 175 9.41 -39.99 -7.76
CA TYR A 175 8.04 -40.41 -8.08
C TYR A 175 7.72 -41.82 -7.53
N GLY A 176 8.64 -42.76 -7.69
CA GLY A 176 8.50 -44.14 -7.20
C GLY A 176 8.46 -44.22 -5.67
N GLN A 177 9.31 -43.45 -4.97
CA GLN A 177 9.31 -43.39 -3.51
C GLN A 177 8.00 -42.81 -2.96
N LEU A 178 7.49 -41.73 -3.56
CA LEU A 178 6.21 -41.14 -3.15
C LEU A 178 5.04 -42.09 -3.39
N HIS A 179 5.03 -42.77 -4.55
CA HIS A 179 4.02 -43.77 -4.84
C HIS A 179 4.03 -44.93 -3.84
N LEU A 180 5.22 -45.42 -3.46
CA LEU A 180 5.36 -46.46 -2.45
C LEU A 180 4.81 -46.01 -1.09
N MET A 181 5.22 -44.83 -0.62
CA MET A 181 4.74 -44.28 0.66
C MET A 181 3.23 -44.10 0.67
N ALA A 182 2.66 -43.57 -0.42
CA ALA A 182 1.23 -43.40 -0.55
C ALA A 182 0.49 -44.74 -0.63
N THR A 183 1.06 -45.75 -1.30
CA THR A 183 0.51 -47.11 -1.35
C THR A 183 0.41 -47.72 0.04
N HIS A 184 1.44 -47.55 0.87
CA HIS A 184 1.46 -48.06 2.24
C HIS A 184 0.38 -47.41 3.11
N LEU A 185 0.24 -46.09 3.00
CA LEU A 185 -0.80 -45.36 3.73
C LEU A 185 -2.21 -45.70 3.22
N ALA A 186 -2.40 -45.82 1.90
CA ALA A 186 -3.66 -46.24 1.29
C ALA A 186 -4.07 -47.64 1.74
N HIS A 187 -3.11 -48.57 1.85
CA HIS A 187 -3.36 -49.91 2.37
C HIS A 187 -3.80 -49.89 3.84
N ARG A 188 -3.17 -49.05 4.68
CA ARG A 188 -3.58 -48.88 6.09
C ARG A 188 -5.00 -48.33 6.20
N LEU A 189 -5.38 -47.39 5.34
CA LEU A 189 -6.75 -46.85 5.28
C LEU A 189 -7.75 -47.96 4.94
N HIS A 190 -7.46 -48.80 3.94
CA HIS A 190 -8.32 -49.96 3.61
C HIS A 190 -8.39 -50.99 4.73
N GLN A 191 -7.25 -51.37 5.34
CA GLN A 191 -7.21 -52.35 6.42
C GLN A 191 -7.99 -51.94 7.67
N THR A 192 -8.25 -50.65 7.83
CA THR A 192 -9.00 -50.09 8.96
C THR A 192 -10.44 -49.69 8.58
N ASP A 193 -10.89 -50.07 7.38
CA ASP A 193 -12.19 -49.72 6.80
C ASP A 193 -12.44 -48.19 6.74
N LYS A 194 -11.35 -47.43 6.52
CA LYS A 194 -11.31 -45.95 6.44
C LYS A 194 -11.03 -45.42 5.03
N GLY A 195 -11.18 -46.28 4.02
CA GLY A 195 -11.07 -45.95 2.61
C GLY A 195 -12.32 -46.39 1.86
N GLY A 196 -12.72 -45.63 0.85
CA GLY A 196 -13.88 -45.89 0.01
C GLY A 196 -14.51 -44.63 -0.58
N PRO A 197 -15.37 -44.80 -1.62
CA PRO A 197 -16.00 -43.69 -2.34
C PRO A 197 -16.81 -42.80 -1.40
N ASP A 198 -16.71 -41.49 -1.62
CA ASP A 198 -17.40 -40.44 -0.86
C ASP A 198 -17.10 -40.42 0.65
N GLN A 199 -16.19 -41.26 1.16
CA GLN A 199 -15.64 -41.11 2.51
C GLN A 199 -14.61 -39.98 2.54
N VAL A 200 -14.62 -39.17 3.60
CA VAL A 200 -13.68 -38.05 3.77
C VAL A 200 -12.62 -38.37 4.82
N VAL A 201 -11.35 -38.21 4.46
CA VAL A 201 -10.20 -38.34 5.38
C VAL A 201 -9.60 -36.96 5.63
N GLY A 202 -9.47 -36.57 6.90
CA GLY A 202 -8.81 -35.33 7.29
C GLY A 202 -7.28 -35.45 7.19
N ILE A 203 -6.61 -34.48 6.58
CA ILE A 203 -5.14 -34.41 6.50
C ILE A 203 -4.66 -33.24 7.36
N LEU A 204 -4.08 -33.52 8.53
CA LEU A 204 -3.50 -32.53 9.43
C LEU A 204 -2.04 -32.26 9.04
N ALA A 205 -1.82 -31.28 8.16
CA ALA A 205 -0.49 -30.90 7.69
C ALA A 205 -0.45 -29.47 7.13
N GLY A 206 0.72 -28.83 7.22
CA GLY A 206 1.06 -27.65 6.42
C GLY A 206 1.75 -28.03 5.11
N ASN A 207 2.46 -27.10 4.45
CA ASN A 207 3.27 -27.43 3.28
C ASN A 207 4.40 -28.39 3.66
N SER A 208 4.26 -29.66 3.27
CA SER A 208 5.20 -30.73 3.59
C SER A 208 5.10 -31.92 2.64
N VAL A 209 6.08 -32.83 2.73
CA VAL A 209 6.03 -34.10 1.97
C VAL A 209 4.85 -34.97 2.43
N GLU A 210 4.55 -34.96 3.74
CA GLU A 210 3.43 -35.71 4.34
C GLU A 210 2.07 -35.25 3.81
N LEU A 211 1.88 -33.95 3.53
CA LEU A 211 0.66 -33.45 2.89
C LEU A 211 0.44 -34.13 1.53
N ILE A 212 1.48 -34.17 0.70
CA ILE A 212 1.41 -34.72 -0.67
C ILE A 212 1.21 -36.24 -0.62
N VAL A 213 1.94 -36.93 0.26
CA VAL A 213 1.75 -38.38 0.50
C VAL A 213 0.34 -38.67 1.00
N GLY A 214 -0.19 -37.85 1.91
CA GLY A 214 -1.55 -37.97 2.43
C GLY A 214 -2.60 -37.81 1.34
N GLN A 215 -2.52 -36.75 0.52
CA GLN A 215 -3.44 -36.50 -0.58
C GLN A 215 -3.44 -37.67 -1.57
N LEU A 216 -2.26 -38.13 -1.97
CA LEU A 216 -2.11 -39.26 -2.89
C LEU A 216 -2.68 -40.55 -2.30
N ALA A 217 -2.36 -40.84 -1.04
CA ALA A 217 -2.80 -42.05 -0.36
C ALA A 217 -4.32 -42.11 -0.21
N VAL A 218 -4.96 -40.98 0.10
CA VAL A 218 -6.41 -40.88 0.23
C VAL A 218 -7.10 -41.10 -1.11
N TRP A 219 -6.60 -40.50 -2.19
CA TRP A 219 -7.09 -40.79 -3.54
C TRP A 219 -6.88 -42.24 -3.96
N MET A 220 -5.71 -42.82 -3.68
CA MET A 220 -5.43 -44.24 -3.93
C MET A 220 -6.26 -45.17 -3.04
N ALA A 221 -6.77 -44.67 -1.91
CA ALA A 221 -7.73 -45.36 -1.05
C ALA A 221 -9.18 -45.26 -1.57
N GLY A 222 -9.40 -44.53 -2.67
CA GLY A 222 -10.73 -44.29 -3.24
C GLY A 222 -11.56 -43.27 -2.45
N SER A 223 -10.93 -42.48 -1.58
CA SER A 223 -11.61 -41.51 -0.71
C SER A 223 -11.31 -40.07 -1.10
N ALA A 224 -12.12 -39.15 -0.57
CA ALA A 224 -11.88 -37.73 -0.62
C ALA A 224 -11.05 -37.27 0.56
N PHE A 225 -10.26 -36.21 0.39
CA PHE A 225 -9.58 -35.57 1.52
C PHE A 225 -10.14 -34.20 1.86
N VAL A 226 -9.93 -33.78 3.11
CA VAL A 226 -10.00 -32.37 3.53
C VAL A 226 -8.71 -32.02 4.25
N VAL A 227 -8.05 -30.93 3.85
CA VAL A 227 -6.83 -30.47 4.52
C VAL A 227 -7.21 -29.62 5.74
N ILE A 228 -6.59 -29.92 6.87
CA ILE A 228 -6.77 -29.21 8.14
C ILE A 228 -5.43 -28.59 8.51
N ALA A 229 -5.38 -27.26 8.54
CA ALA A 229 -4.16 -26.56 8.88
C ALA A 229 -3.85 -26.71 10.39
N PRO A 230 -2.60 -27.03 10.79
CA PRO A 230 -2.26 -27.22 12.20
C PRO A 230 -2.40 -25.96 13.06
N ASP A 231 -2.38 -24.79 12.42
CA ASP A 231 -2.51 -23.46 13.04
C ASP A 231 -3.96 -22.96 13.11
N TYR A 232 -4.94 -23.73 12.62
CA TYR A 232 -6.36 -23.41 12.83
C TYR A 232 -6.75 -23.51 14.32
N PRO A 233 -7.67 -22.67 14.81
CA PRO A 233 -8.26 -22.85 16.13
C PRO A 233 -8.90 -24.23 16.27
N VAL A 234 -8.88 -24.78 17.49
CA VAL A 234 -9.37 -26.13 17.77
C VAL A 234 -10.84 -26.28 17.36
N GLU A 235 -11.66 -25.28 17.65
CA GLU A 235 -13.08 -25.22 17.32
C GLU A 235 -13.30 -25.34 15.81
N ARG A 236 -12.46 -24.68 15.00
CA ARG A 236 -12.52 -24.78 13.53
C ARG A 236 -12.07 -26.15 13.05
N GLN A 237 -11.02 -26.71 13.62
CA GLN A 237 -10.58 -28.07 13.30
C GLN A 237 -11.69 -29.08 13.61
N GLN A 238 -12.34 -28.96 14.77
CA GLN A 238 -13.46 -29.80 15.19
C GLN A 238 -14.69 -29.62 14.31
N PHE A 239 -15.03 -28.37 13.93
CA PHE A 239 -16.12 -28.09 13.00
C PHE A 239 -15.90 -28.80 11.67
N ILE A 240 -14.71 -28.67 11.07
CA ILE A 240 -14.37 -29.31 9.79
C ILE A 240 -14.49 -30.83 9.92
N LEU A 241 -13.94 -31.42 11.01
CA LEU A 241 -14.05 -32.86 11.24
C LEU A 241 -15.50 -33.34 11.36
N ALA A 242 -16.33 -32.60 12.07
CA ALA A 242 -17.70 -32.95 12.34
C ALA A 242 -18.59 -32.78 11.10
N ASP A 243 -18.49 -31.65 10.41
CA ASP A 243 -19.28 -31.36 9.21
C ASP A 243 -18.89 -32.26 8.04
N ALA A 244 -17.58 -32.52 7.85
CA ALA A 244 -17.09 -33.45 6.85
C ALA A 244 -17.33 -34.92 7.20
N ALA A 245 -17.76 -35.21 8.43
CA ALA A 245 -17.88 -36.56 8.98
C ALA A 245 -16.61 -37.41 8.72
N CYS A 246 -15.44 -36.83 9.01
CA CYS A 246 -14.15 -37.45 8.69
C CYS A 246 -14.03 -38.85 9.29
N VAL A 247 -13.77 -39.86 8.45
CA VAL A 247 -13.69 -41.26 8.89
C VAL A 247 -12.38 -41.57 9.63
N ALA A 248 -11.34 -40.79 9.34
CA ALA A 248 -10.03 -40.81 9.98
C ALA A 248 -9.32 -39.45 9.80
N VAL A 249 -8.28 -39.22 10.62
CA VAL A 249 -7.32 -38.12 10.45
C VAL A 249 -5.92 -38.68 10.24
N VAL A 250 -5.24 -38.23 9.19
CA VAL A 250 -3.84 -38.57 8.90
C VAL A 250 -2.95 -37.36 9.10
N GLY A 251 -1.71 -37.57 9.55
CA GLY A 251 -0.74 -36.48 9.69
C GLY A 251 0.59 -36.93 10.29
N PRO A 252 1.61 -36.06 10.33
CA PRO A 252 2.87 -36.34 11.00
C PRO A 252 2.65 -36.74 12.48
N PRO A 253 3.41 -37.69 13.05
CA PRO A 253 3.25 -38.14 14.43
C PRO A 253 3.23 -37.00 15.46
N ALA A 254 4.11 -36.01 15.29
CA ALA A 254 4.21 -34.86 16.19
C ALA A 254 2.95 -33.97 16.16
N LEU A 255 2.33 -33.79 14.99
CA LEU A 255 1.12 -32.99 14.86
C LEU A 255 -0.10 -33.74 15.41
N LEU A 256 -0.21 -35.05 15.14
CA LEU A 256 -1.28 -35.87 15.71
C LEU A 256 -1.20 -35.94 17.25
N ALA A 257 0.00 -36.01 17.82
CA ALA A 257 0.17 -35.98 19.28
C ALA A 257 -0.30 -34.65 19.92
N ALA A 258 -0.17 -33.53 19.19
CA ALA A 258 -0.64 -32.23 19.63
C ALA A 258 -2.14 -31.98 19.32
N PHE A 259 -2.74 -32.81 18.48
CA PHE A 259 -4.11 -32.67 18.01
C PHE A 259 -5.11 -33.10 19.08
N LYS A 260 -5.80 -32.12 19.68
CA LYS A 260 -6.85 -32.33 20.69
C LYS A 260 -8.22 -32.25 20.03
N ALA A 261 -8.73 -33.36 19.52
CA ALA A 261 -10.12 -33.46 19.09
C ALA A 261 -10.98 -34.06 20.21
N ASP A 262 -12.09 -33.39 20.54
CA ASP A 262 -13.09 -33.93 21.47
C ASP A 262 -13.88 -35.10 20.83
N THR A 263 -13.85 -35.19 19.51
CA THR A 263 -14.43 -36.29 18.73
C THR A 263 -13.45 -37.47 18.63
N PRO A 264 -13.89 -38.72 18.88
CA PRO A 264 -13.05 -39.91 18.79
C PRO A 264 -12.80 -40.33 17.33
N THR A 265 -12.25 -39.44 16.52
CA THR A 265 -11.89 -39.75 15.12
C THR A 265 -10.57 -40.51 15.09
N PRO A 266 -10.51 -41.71 14.47
CA PRO A 266 -9.29 -42.50 14.41
C PRO A 266 -8.13 -41.75 13.76
N GLN A 267 -6.95 -41.81 14.39
CA GLN A 267 -5.75 -41.12 13.92
C GLN A 267 -4.74 -42.11 13.33
N LEU A 268 -4.20 -41.81 12.15
CA LEU A 268 -3.22 -42.64 11.45
C LEU A 268 -1.98 -41.81 11.11
N ALA A 269 -0.85 -42.14 11.73
CA ALA A 269 0.38 -41.40 11.52
C ALA A 269 0.99 -41.60 10.13
N ILE A 270 1.46 -40.51 9.53
CA ILE A 270 2.32 -40.46 8.34
C ILE A 270 3.77 -40.35 8.82
N ASP A 271 4.39 -41.50 9.07
CA ASP A 271 5.83 -41.59 9.37
C ASP A 271 6.56 -41.99 8.09
N LEU A 272 7.19 -41.02 7.44
CA LEU A 272 7.89 -41.20 6.16
C LEU A 272 8.95 -42.32 6.22
N SER A 273 9.63 -42.48 7.36
CA SER A 273 10.67 -43.50 7.52
C SER A 273 10.09 -44.92 7.51
N SER A 274 8.94 -45.11 8.19
CA SER A 274 8.22 -46.39 8.22
C SER A 274 7.60 -46.75 6.86
N LEU A 275 7.13 -45.73 6.12
CA LEU A 275 6.44 -45.88 4.83
C LEU A 275 7.42 -46.11 3.66
N GLN A 276 8.72 -45.88 3.86
CA GLN A 276 9.77 -46.17 2.87
C GLN A 276 10.24 -47.64 2.86
N SER A 277 9.87 -48.44 3.85
CA SER A 277 10.31 -49.84 3.95
C SER A 277 9.74 -50.70 2.81
N ASP A 278 10.54 -51.57 2.19
CA ASP A 278 10.16 -52.35 1.00
C ASP A 278 9.36 -53.63 1.35
N HIS A 279 8.53 -53.58 2.39
CA HIS A 279 7.70 -54.72 2.77
C HIS A 279 6.64 -54.95 1.71
N ALA A 280 6.55 -56.18 1.19
CA ALA A 280 5.59 -56.55 0.17
C ALA A 280 4.16 -56.27 0.63
N VAL A 281 3.58 -55.17 0.14
CA VAL A 281 2.16 -54.88 0.31
C VAL A 281 1.39 -55.71 -0.71
N SER A 282 0.54 -56.62 -0.22
CA SER A 282 -0.38 -57.35 -1.08
C SER A 282 -1.23 -56.32 -1.83
N ARG A 283 -1.36 -56.46 -3.16
CA ARG A 283 -2.22 -55.58 -3.96
C ARG A 283 -3.61 -55.54 -3.31
N THR A 284 -3.96 -54.40 -2.75
CA THR A 284 -5.32 -54.15 -2.29
C THR A 284 -6.24 -54.15 -3.50
N ASN A 285 -7.43 -54.74 -3.36
CA ASN A 285 -8.53 -54.41 -4.26
C ASN A 285 -8.72 -52.89 -4.15
N GLN A 286 -8.42 -52.15 -5.21
CA GLN A 286 -8.76 -50.73 -5.27
C GLN A 286 -10.26 -50.62 -5.06
N ALA A 287 -10.70 -49.73 -4.17
CA ALA A 287 -12.10 -49.37 -4.06
C ALA A 287 -12.61 -48.93 -5.45
N GLU A 288 -13.76 -49.45 -5.88
CA GLU A 288 -14.38 -49.02 -7.14
C GLU A 288 -14.84 -47.57 -6.98
N ILE A 289 -14.11 -46.64 -7.60
CA ILE A 289 -14.47 -45.23 -7.75
C ILE A 289 -14.77 -44.94 -9.22
N ASP A 290 -15.54 -43.88 -9.47
CA ASP A 290 -15.80 -43.33 -10.80
C ASP A 290 -15.46 -41.83 -10.84
N ALA A 291 -15.60 -41.21 -12.01
CA ALA A 291 -15.34 -39.79 -12.16
C ALA A 291 -16.29 -38.89 -11.33
N GLY A 292 -17.46 -39.41 -10.93
CA GLY A 292 -18.42 -38.71 -10.08
C GLY A 292 -18.12 -38.84 -8.59
N SER A 293 -17.22 -39.73 -8.18
CA SER A 293 -16.82 -39.93 -6.78
C SER A 293 -16.06 -38.72 -6.23
N LEU A 294 -16.25 -38.38 -4.95
CA LEU A 294 -15.56 -37.23 -4.34
C LEU A 294 -14.04 -37.42 -4.32
N ALA A 295 -13.33 -36.38 -4.74
CA ALA A 295 -11.88 -36.29 -4.69
C ALA A 295 -11.40 -35.46 -3.49
N TYR A 296 -12.08 -34.36 -3.17
CA TYR A 296 -11.73 -33.51 -2.04
C TYR A 296 -12.88 -32.60 -1.63
N VAL A 297 -12.78 -32.08 -0.41
CA VAL A 297 -13.65 -31.03 0.13
C VAL A 297 -12.78 -29.84 0.55
N ILE A 298 -13.14 -28.64 0.09
CA ILE A 298 -12.50 -27.38 0.51
C ILE A 298 -13.51 -26.54 1.26
N TYR A 299 -13.17 -26.10 2.46
CA TYR A 299 -14.03 -25.21 3.24
C TYR A 299 -13.77 -23.76 2.87
N THR A 300 -14.79 -23.10 2.35
CA THR A 300 -14.78 -21.64 2.15
C THR A 300 -15.58 -20.95 3.24
N SER A 301 -15.47 -19.63 3.30
CA SER A 301 -16.41 -18.81 4.05
C SER A 301 -17.84 -19.01 3.55
N GLY A 302 -18.84 -18.90 4.43
CA GLY A 302 -20.26 -19.03 4.08
C GLY A 302 -21.06 -17.73 4.29
N THR A 303 -22.00 -17.44 3.39
CA THR A 303 -22.88 -16.26 3.47
C THR A 303 -23.71 -16.20 4.76
N THR A 304 -23.94 -17.35 5.40
CA THR A 304 -24.81 -17.52 6.58
C THR A 304 -24.07 -17.63 7.91
N GLY A 305 -22.77 -17.31 8.00
CA GLY A 305 -22.05 -17.44 9.27
C GLY A 305 -21.16 -18.66 9.45
N THR A 306 -21.43 -19.72 8.70
CA THR A 306 -20.79 -21.03 8.91
C THR A 306 -19.96 -21.41 7.69
N PRO A 307 -18.73 -21.92 7.88
CA PRO A 307 -17.92 -22.38 6.76
C PRO A 307 -18.69 -23.43 5.94
N LYS A 308 -18.60 -23.34 4.61
CA LYS A 308 -19.29 -24.24 3.68
C LYS A 308 -18.27 -25.15 2.99
N GLY A 309 -18.45 -26.46 3.12
CA GLY A 309 -17.60 -27.44 2.43
C GLY A 309 -18.00 -27.55 0.96
N VAL A 310 -17.11 -27.20 0.03
CA VAL A 310 -17.33 -27.34 -1.41
C VAL A 310 -16.86 -28.72 -1.86
N MET A 311 -17.77 -29.53 -2.40
CA MET A 311 -17.53 -30.91 -2.76
C MET A 311 -17.07 -31.04 -4.22
N HIS A 312 -15.82 -31.50 -4.44
CA HIS A 312 -15.28 -31.74 -5.77
C HIS A 312 -15.16 -33.21 -6.10
N GLU A 313 -15.57 -33.56 -7.30
CA GLU A 313 -15.50 -34.90 -7.86
C GLU A 313 -14.18 -35.11 -8.61
N HIS A 314 -13.76 -36.37 -8.76
CA HIS A 314 -12.53 -36.73 -9.46
C HIS A 314 -12.49 -36.22 -10.90
N GLY A 315 -13.61 -36.29 -11.63
CA GLY A 315 -13.71 -35.81 -13.00
C GLY A 315 -13.55 -34.30 -13.12
N ALA A 316 -14.09 -33.54 -12.15
CA ALA A 316 -13.93 -32.09 -12.11
C ALA A 316 -12.49 -31.68 -11.83
N ALA A 317 -11.87 -32.34 -10.84
CA ALA A 317 -10.46 -32.15 -10.49
C ALA A 317 -9.54 -32.50 -11.67
N ALA A 318 -9.76 -33.65 -12.32
CA ALA A 318 -8.95 -34.08 -13.46
C ALA A 318 -9.10 -33.14 -14.66
N ASN A 319 -10.32 -32.68 -14.95
CA ASN A 319 -10.57 -31.69 -16.00
C ASN A 319 -9.79 -30.40 -15.74
N HIS A 320 -9.84 -29.91 -14.50
CA HIS A 320 -9.10 -28.72 -14.09
C HIS A 320 -7.59 -28.89 -14.30
N LEU A 321 -7.00 -29.96 -13.75
CA LEU A 321 -5.56 -30.20 -13.86
C LEU A 321 -5.11 -30.31 -15.32
N GLN A 322 -5.80 -31.12 -16.14
CA GLN A 322 -5.44 -31.31 -17.55
C GLN A 322 -5.66 -30.05 -18.38
N GLY A 323 -6.75 -29.33 -18.14
CA GLY A 323 -6.99 -28.05 -18.80
C GLY A 323 -5.91 -27.03 -18.45
N PHE A 324 -5.40 -27.05 -17.20
CA PHE A 324 -4.44 -26.05 -16.73
C PHE A 324 -3.09 -26.29 -17.38
N ILE A 325 -2.66 -27.55 -17.35
CA ILE A 325 -1.43 -28.03 -17.99
C ILE A 325 -1.44 -27.66 -19.48
N ARG A 326 -2.55 -27.92 -20.19
CA ARG A 326 -2.68 -27.59 -21.62
C ARG A 326 -2.65 -26.09 -21.88
N THR A 327 -3.37 -25.30 -21.08
CA THR A 327 -3.50 -23.85 -21.28
C THR A 327 -2.19 -23.13 -21.02
N THR A 328 -1.46 -23.54 -19.99
CA THR A 328 -0.16 -22.92 -19.64
C THR A 328 1.03 -23.54 -20.38
N GLY A 329 0.84 -24.73 -20.97
CA GLY A 329 1.89 -25.44 -21.71
C GLY A 329 2.95 -26.03 -20.78
N MET A 330 2.56 -26.53 -19.61
CA MET A 330 3.50 -27.12 -18.65
C MET A 330 4.15 -28.39 -19.19
N THR A 331 5.45 -28.56 -18.93
CA THR A 331 6.22 -29.76 -19.29
C THR A 331 6.99 -30.32 -18.09
N ALA A 332 7.67 -31.44 -18.25
CA ALA A 332 8.39 -32.13 -17.19
C ALA A 332 9.58 -31.35 -16.58
N ASP A 333 10.00 -30.25 -17.21
CA ASP A 333 11.09 -29.39 -16.77
C ASP A 333 10.69 -28.37 -15.69
N VAL A 334 9.40 -28.25 -15.42
CA VAL A 334 8.90 -27.27 -14.44
C VAL A 334 9.36 -27.61 -13.02
N VAL A 335 9.85 -26.58 -12.34
CA VAL A 335 10.20 -26.59 -10.92
C VAL A 335 9.32 -25.55 -10.25
N THR A 336 8.43 -26.01 -9.36
CA THR A 336 7.41 -25.15 -8.74
C THR A 336 7.51 -25.18 -7.21
N PRO A 337 7.63 -24.03 -6.54
CA PRO A 337 7.63 -23.95 -5.09
C PRO A 337 6.20 -24.08 -4.55
N THR A 338 6.04 -24.63 -3.35
CA THR A 338 4.74 -24.68 -2.65
C THR A 338 4.49 -23.37 -1.90
N LEU A 339 4.00 -22.33 -2.58
CA LEU A 339 3.80 -21.00 -1.99
C LEU A 339 2.38 -20.79 -1.46
N LEU A 340 1.41 -21.55 -1.97
CA LEU A 340 0.00 -21.34 -1.68
C LEU A 340 -0.43 -22.10 -0.42
N THR A 341 -1.43 -21.56 0.28
CA THR A 341 -1.93 -22.14 1.53
C THR A 341 -2.63 -23.49 1.25
N PRO A 342 -2.25 -24.57 1.97
CA PRO A 342 -2.65 -25.94 1.62
C PRO A 342 -4.14 -26.27 1.86
N THR A 343 -4.87 -25.41 2.57
CA THR A 343 -6.31 -25.54 2.79
C THR A 343 -7.18 -24.93 1.69
N PHE A 344 -6.57 -24.37 0.64
CA PHE A 344 -7.26 -23.84 -0.52
C PHE A 344 -6.92 -24.66 -1.78
N ASP A 345 -7.88 -24.74 -2.69
CA ASP A 345 -7.78 -25.44 -3.98
C ASP A 345 -6.67 -24.91 -4.93
N VAL A 346 -6.20 -23.68 -4.73
CA VAL A 346 -5.03 -23.12 -5.45
C VAL A 346 -3.76 -23.93 -5.18
N SER A 347 -3.55 -24.40 -3.94
CA SER A 347 -2.40 -25.25 -3.59
C SER A 347 -2.49 -26.63 -4.26
N LEU A 348 -3.69 -27.19 -4.39
CA LEU A 348 -3.92 -28.45 -5.08
C LEU A 348 -3.52 -28.32 -6.55
N SER A 349 -3.88 -27.20 -7.17
CA SER A 349 -3.49 -26.90 -8.54
C SER A 349 -1.98 -26.74 -8.69
N GLU A 350 -1.34 -26.00 -7.79
CA GLU A 350 0.12 -25.83 -7.73
C GLU A 350 0.86 -27.18 -7.65
N ILE A 351 0.43 -28.06 -6.74
CA ILE A 351 1.01 -29.39 -6.50
C ILE A 351 0.76 -30.31 -7.69
N TRP A 352 -0.51 -30.53 -8.04
CA TRP A 352 -0.88 -31.64 -8.92
C TRP A 352 -0.73 -31.34 -10.39
N THR A 353 -0.75 -30.07 -10.82
CA THR A 353 -0.37 -29.73 -12.21
C THR A 353 1.12 -30.00 -12.46
N THR A 354 1.96 -29.70 -11.48
CA THR A 354 3.41 -29.95 -11.51
C THR A 354 3.73 -31.44 -11.53
N LEU A 355 3.12 -32.19 -10.62
CA LEU A 355 3.37 -33.63 -10.51
C LEU A 355 2.77 -34.45 -11.65
N SER A 356 1.69 -33.97 -12.29
CA SER A 356 1.06 -34.68 -13.41
C SER A 356 1.84 -34.60 -14.73
N VAL A 357 2.76 -33.65 -14.86
CA VAL A 357 3.64 -33.53 -16.04
C VAL A 357 5.03 -34.13 -15.81
N GLY A 358 5.30 -34.65 -14.61
CA GLY A 358 6.60 -35.20 -14.26
C GLY A 358 7.61 -34.14 -13.82
N GLY A 359 7.13 -32.96 -13.40
CA GLY A 359 7.94 -31.86 -12.87
C GLY A 359 8.38 -32.08 -11.42
N ARG A 360 8.97 -31.06 -10.80
CA ARG A 360 9.51 -31.10 -9.44
C ARG A 360 8.93 -30.01 -8.54
N LEU A 361 8.51 -30.38 -7.33
CA LEU A 361 8.09 -29.45 -6.29
C LEU A 361 9.23 -29.06 -5.35
N LEU A 362 9.27 -27.81 -4.93
CA LEU A 362 10.14 -27.32 -3.86
C LEU A 362 9.29 -27.02 -2.61
N ILE A 363 9.43 -27.84 -1.58
CA ILE A 363 8.70 -27.60 -0.33
C ILE A 363 9.21 -26.31 0.30
N THR A 364 8.33 -25.33 0.44
CA THR A 364 8.67 -24.00 0.94
C THR A 364 8.00 -23.74 2.28
N ARG A 365 8.82 -23.48 3.30
CA ARG A 365 8.40 -23.11 4.67
C ARG A 365 9.17 -21.87 5.11
N GLY A 366 8.78 -20.69 4.64
CA GLY A 366 9.47 -19.42 4.95
C GLY A 366 9.80 -18.58 3.72
N ASP A 367 11.08 -18.28 3.52
CA ASP A 367 11.60 -17.32 2.53
C ASP A 367 11.11 -17.60 1.09
N GLN A 368 10.06 -16.86 0.72
CA GLN A 368 9.39 -16.97 -0.58
C GLN A 368 10.29 -16.47 -1.72
N LYS A 369 11.14 -15.46 -1.48
CA LYS A 369 12.06 -14.93 -2.50
C LYS A 369 13.07 -15.99 -2.89
N ARG A 370 13.68 -16.66 -1.91
CA ARG A 370 14.63 -17.75 -2.16
C ARG A 370 14.00 -18.95 -2.88
N ALA A 371 12.74 -19.25 -2.57
CA ALA A 371 12.01 -20.33 -3.25
C ALA A 371 11.74 -19.99 -4.72
N LEU A 372 11.32 -18.75 -5.01
CA LEU A 372 11.11 -18.25 -6.38
C LEU A 372 12.41 -18.23 -7.19
N GLN A 373 13.56 -17.93 -6.58
CA GLN A 373 14.87 -17.95 -7.26
C GLN A 373 15.29 -19.34 -7.74
N GLN A 374 14.76 -20.40 -7.12
CA GLN A 374 15.05 -21.79 -7.49
C GLN A 374 13.98 -22.41 -8.40
N ALA A 375 12.94 -21.64 -8.72
CA ALA A 375 11.79 -22.08 -9.48
C ALA A 375 11.92 -21.71 -10.96
N THR A 376 11.31 -22.52 -11.82
CA THR A 376 11.08 -22.17 -13.23
C THR A 376 9.63 -21.74 -13.48
N ARG A 377 8.73 -22.06 -12.54
CA ARG A 377 7.34 -21.61 -12.53
C ARG A 377 6.86 -21.36 -11.10
N ALA A 378 6.02 -20.35 -10.91
CA ALA A 378 5.32 -20.13 -9.64
C ALA A 378 3.87 -19.65 -9.83
N ALA A 379 3.07 -19.83 -8.80
CA ALA A 379 1.73 -19.25 -8.69
C ALA A 379 1.63 -18.44 -7.40
N CYS A 380 1.06 -17.24 -7.47
CA CYS A 380 1.00 -16.31 -6.34
C CYS A 380 -0.04 -15.22 -6.56
N THR A 381 -0.32 -14.46 -5.51
CA THR A 381 -1.22 -13.30 -5.58
C THR A 381 -0.49 -12.07 -6.16
N PRO A 382 -1.20 -11.19 -6.88
CA PRO A 382 -0.69 -9.88 -7.30
C PRO A 382 -0.02 -9.10 -6.17
N SER A 383 -0.61 -9.09 -4.97
CA SER A 383 -0.05 -8.41 -3.80
C SER A 383 1.35 -8.94 -3.45
N LEU A 384 1.56 -10.26 -3.44
CA LEU A 384 2.88 -10.83 -3.17
C LEU A 384 3.91 -10.46 -4.26
N VAL A 385 3.51 -10.60 -5.52
CA VAL A 385 4.40 -10.35 -6.67
C VAL A 385 4.81 -8.88 -6.79
N SER A 386 3.96 -7.97 -6.34
CA SER A 386 4.26 -6.53 -6.32
C SER A 386 5.48 -6.17 -5.47
N LEU A 387 5.86 -7.04 -4.52
CA LEU A 387 7.00 -6.84 -3.63
C LEU A 387 8.36 -7.13 -4.31
N PHE A 388 8.36 -7.73 -5.50
CA PHE A 388 9.58 -8.20 -6.15
C PHE A 388 9.79 -7.62 -7.55
N GLU A 389 11.03 -7.70 -8.04
CA GLU A 389 11.41 -7.35 -9.41
C GLU A 389 11.59 -8.61 -10.27
N PRO A 390 11.13 -8.66 -11.54
CA PRO A 390 11.35 -9.81 -12.42
C PRO A 390 12.83 -10.22 -12.54
N SER A 391 13.75 -9.25 -12.50
CA SER A 391 15.19 -9.47 -12.54
C SER A 391 15.73 -10.23 -11.32
N ASP A 392 14.99 -10.28 -10.20
CA ASP A 392 15.36 -11.11 -9.05
C ASP A 392 15.28 -12.61 -9.35
N PHE A 393 14.59 -13.02 -10.43
CA PHE A 393 14.26 -14.41 -10.73
C PHE A 393 14.60 -14.79 -12.19
N PRO A 394 15.87 -14.75 -12.61
CA PRO A 394 16.27 -15.03 -14.00
C PRO A 394 15.94 -16.47 -14.44
N GLY A 395 15.81 -17.41 -13.50
CA GLY A 395 15.40 -18.80 -13.77
C GLY A 395 13.89 -19.00 -13.91
N LEU A 396 13.07 -18.00 -13.57
CA LEU A 396 11.62 -18.09 -13.59
C LEU A 396 11.09 -17.77 -14.99
N HIS A 397 10.50 -18.78 -15.65
CA HIS A 397 10.02 -18.69 -17.03
C HIS A 397 8.51 -18.43 -17.12
N SER A 398 7.76 -18.77 -16.07
CA SER A 398 6.32 -18.57 -16.03
C SER A 398 5.82 -18.18 -14.65
N LEU A 399 4.88 -17.25 -14.61
CA LEU A 399 4.24 -16.78 -13.39
C LEU A 399 2.73 -16.79 -13.57
N VAL A 400 2.01 -17.37 -12.61
CA VAL A 400 0.55 -17.41 -12.61
C VAL A 400 0.04 -16.51 -11.49
N LEU A 401 -0.65 -15.44 -11.85
CA LEU A 401 -1.38 -14.57 -10.93
C LEU A 401 -2.79 -15.12 -10.74
N THR A 402 -3.19 -15.28 -9.48
CA THR A 402 -4.54 -15.74 -9.11
C THR A 402 -4.93 -15.16 -7.76
N GLY A 403 -6.18 -15.35 -7.35
CA GLY A 403 -6.67 -14.96 -6.04
C GLY A 403 -7.08 -13.50 -5.93
N GLU A 404 -6.50 -12.55 -6.69
CA GLU A 404 -6.83 -11.11 -6.63
C GLU A 404 -6.83 -10.44 -8.02
N PRO A 405 -7.49 -9.29 -8.20
CA PRO A 405 -7.32 -8.47 -9.40
C PRO A 405 -5.87 -8.03 -9.59
N SER A 406 -5.36 -8.07 -10.82
CA SER A 406 -4.03 -7.57 -11.16
C SER A 406 -4.11 -6.13 -11.69
N SER A 407 -3.14 -5.28 -11.34
CA SER A 407 -3.03 -3.94 -11.93
C SER A 407 -2.30 -3.98 -13.27
N GLN A 408 -2.61 -3.04 -14.16
CA GLN A 408 -1.93 -2.91 -15.45
C GLN A 408 -0.41 -2.74 -15.28
N ALA A 409 0.01 -1.91 -14.32
CA ALA A 409 1.42 -1.68 -14.01
C ALA A 409 2.16 -2.97 -13.61
N LEU A 410 1.51 -3.86 -12.85
CA LEU A 410 2.10 -5.14 -12.48
C LEU A 410 2.22 -6.08 -13.68
N VAL A 411 1.20 -6.09 -14.55
CA VAL A 411 1.20 -6.89 -15.77
C VAL A 411 2.29 -6.45 -16.72
N ASP A 412 2.43 -5.14 -16.98
CA ASP A 412 3.46 -4.58 -17.85
C ASP A 412 4.87 -4.87 -17.31
N LYS A 413 5.03 -4.84 -15.98
CA LYS A 413 6.29 -5.17 -15.30
C LYS A 413 6.73 -6.61 -15.56
N TRP A 414 5.83 -7.58 -15.42
CA TRP A 414 6.19 -9.00 -15.39
C TRP A 414 6.06 -9.72 -16.74
N SER A 415 5.10 -9.31 -17.58
CA SER A 415 4.85 -9.95 -18.88
C SER A 415 5.98 -9.75 -19.90
N THR A 416 6.90 -8.82 -19.67
CA THR A 416 8.05 -8.55 -20.54
C THR A 416 9.21 -9.52 -20.29
N SER A 417 9.32 -10.09 -19.09
CA SER A 417 10.45 -10.92 -18.68
C SER A 417 10.13 -12.42 -18.68
N LEU A 418 8.85 -12.78 -18.56
CA LEU A 418 8.40 -14.17 -18.48
C LEU A 418 6.98 -14.33 -19.04
N ARG A 419 6.53 -15.58 -19.15
CA ARG A 419 5.14 -15.88 -19.51
C ARG A 419 4.22 -15.65 -18.30
N LEU A 420 3.52 -14.52 -18.30
CA LEU A 420 2.60 -14.14 -17.24
C LEU A 420 1.19 -14.63 -17.56
N PHE A 421 0.57 -15.35 -16.63
CA PHE A 421 -0.80 -15.81 -16.76
C PHE A 421 -1.69 -15.15 -15.72
N ASN A 422 -2.86 -14.69 -16.12
CA ASN A 422 -3.93 -14.37 -15.18
C ASN A 422 -4.92 -15.53 -15.14
N TRP A 423 -5.22 -15.99 -13.93
CA TRP A 423 -6.05 -17.16 -13.71
C TRP A 423 -7.21 -16.82 -12.78
N TYR A 424 -8.41 -17.17 -13.22
CA TYR A 424 -9.64 -16.90 -12.50
C TYR A 424 -10.51 -18.16 -12.38
N GLY A 425 -10.98 -18.39 -11.17
CA GLY A 425 -12.06 -19.30 -10.88
C GLY A 425 -12.39 -19.30 -9.39
N PRO A 426 -13.67 -19.32 -9.01
CA PRO A 426 -14.07 -19.58 -7.64
C PRO A 426 -13.88 -21.05 -7.28
N THR A 427 -13.95 -21.36 -5.98
CA THR A 427 -13.82 -22.75 -5.50
C THR A 427 -14.88 -23.66 -6.09
N GLU A 428 -16.11 -23.18 -6.28
CA GLU A 428 -17.23 -23.97 -6.83
C GLU A 428 -17.04 -24.50 -8.27
N VAL A 429 -15.96 -24.11 -8.95
CA VAL A 429 -15.57 -24.61 -10.29
C VAL A 429 -14.15 -25.21 -10.31
N ALA A 430 -13.73 -25.78 -9.17
CA ALA A 430 -12.41 -26.38 -8.99
C ALA A 430 -11.28 -25.39 -9.31
N ASN A 431 -11.49 -24.11 -8.95
CA ASN A 431 -10.54 -23.01 -9.11
C ASN A 431 -10.24 -22.59 -10.55
N GLY A 432 -10.65 -23.36 -11.55
CA GLY A 432 -10.34 -23.11 -12.96
C GLY A 432 -11.57 -22.87 -13.82
N SER A 433 -11.82 -21.60 -14.17
CA SER A 433 -12.84 -21.28 -15.18
C SER A 433 -12.31 -20.49 -16.37
N HIS A 434 -11.37 -19.58 -16.16
CA HIS A 434 -10.77 -18.76 -17.20
C HIS A 434 -9.27 -18.62 -16.94
N CYS A 435 -8.47 -18.61 -17.99
CA CYS A 435 -7.04 -18.34 -17.90
C CYS A 435 -6.54 -17.72 -19.19
N VAL A 436 -5.68 -16.71 -19.09
CA VAL A 436 -5.09 -16.03 -20.24
C VAL A 436 -3.63 -15.71 -19.99
N GLU A 437 -2.81 -15.88 -21.02
CA GLU A 437 -1.45 -15.35 -21.05
C GLU A 437 -1.50 -13.84 -21.33
N LEU A 438 -1.10 -13.04 -20.36
CA LEU A 438 -1.03 -11.59 -20.47
C LEU A 438 0.28 -11.19 -21.15
N LYS A 439 0.15 -10.56 -22.32
CA LYS A 439 1.28 -10.05 -23.10
C LYS A 439 1.58 -8.59 -22.71
N PRO A 440 2.82 -8.09 -22.93
CA PRO A 440 3.15 -6.70 -22.70
C PRO A 440 2.17 -5.74 -23.40
N GLY A 441 1.64 -4.77 -22.66
CA GLY A 441 0.68 -3.78 -23.17
C GLY A 441 -0.74 -4.32 -23.42
N ALA A 442 -1.02 -5.59 -23.10
CA ALA A 442 -2.38 -6.13 -23.15
C ALA A 442 -3.20 -5.66 -21.95
N THR A 443 -4.49 -5.39 -22.16
CA THR A 443 -5.44 -5.10 -21.09
C THR A 443 -5.57 -6.29 -20.14
N VAL A 444 -5.64 -6.02 -18.84
CA VAL A 444 -5.87 -7.05 -17.82
C VAL A 444 -7.27 -7.65 -17.99
N THR A 445 -7.32 -8.90 -18.43
CA THR A 445 -8.56 -9.69 -18.58
C THR A 445 -8.43 -11.02 -17.86
N ILE A 446 -9.54 -11.71 -17.60
CA ILE A 446 -9.49 -13.09 -17.07
C ILE A 446 -9.38 -14.13 -18.19
N GLY A 447 -9.57 -13.72 -19.44
CA GLY A 447 -9.42 -14.58 -20.60
C GLY A 447 -10.74 -15.08 -21.17
N ARG A 448 -10.63 -16.13 -21.98
CA ARG A 448 -11.75 -16.99 -22.38
C ARG A 448 -11.91 -18.18 -21.43
N PRO A 449 -13.07 -18.86 -21.46
CA PRO A 449 -13.28 -20.09 -20.72
C PRO A 449 -12.19 -21.12 -20.99
N PHE A 450 -11.74 -21.69 -19.90
CA PHE A 450 -10.78 -22.78 -19.82
C PHE A 450 -11.34 -24.06 -20.46
N PRO A 451 -10.50 -25.05 -20.84
CA PRO A 451 -11.01 -26.26 -21.48
C PRO A 451 -12.11 -26.99 -20.68
N ASN A 452 -13.21 -27.32 -21.36
CA ASN A 452 -14.48 -27.84 -20.84
C ASN A 452 -15.19 -26.97 -19.79
N ALA A 453 -14.73 -25.74 -19.57
CA ALA A 453 -15.47 -24.75 -18.79
C ALA A 453 -16.49 -24.03 -19.69
N VAL A 454 -17.53 -23.53 -19.03
CA VAL A 454 -18.53 -22.63 -19.62
C VAL A 454 -18.48 -21.32 -18.83
N GLY A 455 -18.43 -20.19 -19.54
CA GLY A 455 -18.51 -18.85 -18.96
C GLY A 455 -19.53 -18.02 -19.72
N LEU A 456 -20.66 -17.71 -19.08
CA LEU A 456 -21.75 -16.92 -19.65
C LEU A 456 -21.86 -15.60 -18.89
N ILE A 457 -22.08 -14.50 -19.61
CA ILE A 457 -22.36 -13.20 -19.01
C ILE A 457 -23.83 -12.94 -19.25
N LEU A 458 -24.63 -12.95 -18.18
CA LEU A 458 -26.08 -12.89 -18.24
C LEU A 458 -26.62 -11.66 -17.51
N ASP A 459 -27.77 -11.15 -17.97
CA ASP A 459 -28.54 -10.11 -17.28
C ASP A 459 -29.39 -10.68 -16.12
N ASP A 460 -30.12 -9.81 -15.43
CA ASP A 460 -31.01 -10.17 -14.31
C ASP A 460 -32.16 -11.12 -14.69
N HIS A 461 -32.38 -11.34 -16.00
CA HIS A 461 -33.36 -12.26 -16.55
C HIS A 461 -32.72 -13.54 -17.11
N LEU A 462 -31.45 -13.79 -16.83
CA LEU A 462 -30.66 -14.94 -17.31
C LEU A 462 -30.50 -14.98 -18.84
N ARG A 463 -30.56 -13.82 -19.51
CA ARG A 463 -30.34 -13.68 -20.97
C ARG A 463 -28.90 -13.23 -21.23
N PRO A 464 -28.26 -13.63 -22.35
CA PRO A 464 -26.90 -13.20 -22.66
C PRO A 464 -26.76 -11.68 -22.78
N SER A 465 -25.77 -11.10 -22.12
CA SER A 465 -25.43 -9.68 -22.22
C SER A 465 -24.63 -9.41 -23.51
N PRO A 466 -24.96 -8.35 -24.28
CA PRO A 466 -24.21 -7.99 -25.49
C PRO A 466 -22.75 -7.63 -25.24
N VAL A 467 -21.94 -7.62 -26.30
CA VAL A 467 -20.53 -7.23 -26.22
C VAL A 467 -20.38 -5.81 -25.66
N GLY A 468 -19.54 -5.64 -24.65
CA GLY A 468 -19.29 -4.38 -23.96
C GLY A 468 -20.30 -4.03 -22.86
N ILE A 469 -21.40 -4.79 -22.72
CA ILE A 469 -22.43 -4.57 -21.70
C ILE A 469 -22.13 -5.43 -20.47
N ILE A 470 -22.25 -4.81 -19.30
CA ILE A 470 -22.01 -5.46 -18.01
C ILE A 470 -23.16 -6.42 -17.70
N GLY A 471 -22.82 -7.63 -17.28
CA GLY A 471 -23.75 -8.60 -16.70
C GLY A 471 -23.08 -9.40 -15.60
N GLN A 472 -23.79 -10.36 -15.02
CA GLN A 472 -23.25 -11.27 -14.03
C GLN A 472 -22.60 -12.49 -14.74
N LEU A 473 -21.45 -12.91 -14.24
CA LEU A 473 -20.74 -14.09 -14.73
C LEU A 473 -21.33 -15.37 -14.13
N TYR A 474 -21.80 -16.27 -15.00
CA TYR A 474 -22.27 -17.61 -14.66
C TYR A 474 -21.29 -18.63 -15.21
N LEU A 475 -20.96 -19.63 -14.38
CA LEU A 475 -19.92 -20.60 -14.69
C LEU A 475 -20.52 -22.00 -14.79
N GLY A 476 -20.05 -22.81 -15.74
CA GLY A 476 -20.55 -24.16 -15.92
C GLY A 476 -19.50 -25.11 -16.49
N GLY A 477 -19.97 -26.26 -16.97
CA GLY A 477 -19.12 -27.27 -17.58
C GLY A 477 -18.53 -28.27 -16.57
N LYS A 478 -17.46 -28.96 -16.97
CA LYS A 478 -16.94 -30.12 -16.22
C LYS A 478 -16.23 -29.79 -14.92
N GLY A 479 -15.89 -28.52 -14.68
CA GLY A 479 -15.23 -28.08 -13.44
C GLY A 479 -16.18 -27.89 -12.24
N LEU A 480 -17.50 -27.94 -12.45
CA LEU A 480 -18.48 -27.67 -11.40
C LEU A 480 -18.34 -28.64 -10.22
N ALA A 481 -18.37 -28.06 -9.01
CA ALA A 481 -18.54 -28.82 -7.78
C ALA A 481 -19.89 -29.56 -7.78
N ARG A 482 -19.93 -30.69 -7.06
CA ARG A 482 -21.19 -31.40 -6.77
C ARG A 482 -22.16 -30.47 -6.03
N GLY A 483 -21.64 -29.63 -5.15
CA GLY A 483 -22.39 -28.63 -4.41
C GLY A 483 -21.73 -28.32 -3.07
N TYR A 484 -22.53 -27.81 -2.13
CA TYR A 484 -22.10 -27.56 -0.76
C TYR A 484 -22.50 -28.74 0.15
N LEU A 485 -21.53 -29.26 0.88
CA LEU A 485 -21.69 -30.35 1.84
C LEU A 485 -22.72 -29.96 2.89
N ASN A 486 -23.68 -30.84 3.17
CA ASN A 486 -24.75 -30.64 4.15
C ASN A 486 -25.58 -29.34 3.95
N ARG A 487 -25.63 -28.81 2.71
CA ARG A 487 -26.31 -27.54 2.37
C ARG A 487 -27.05 -27.63 1.02
N PRO A 488 -28.07 -28.51 0.88
CA PRO A 488 -28.78 -28.70 -0.38
C PRO A 488 -29.56 -27.46 -0.83
N GLU A 489 -30.12 -26.68 0.09
CA GLU A 489 -30.87 -25.46 -0.23
C GLU A 489 -29.97 -24.40 -0.86
N LEU A 490 -28.82 -24.11 -0.23
CA LEU A 490 -27.80 -23.20 -0.78
C LEU A 490 -27.23 -23.72 -2.11
N THR A 491 -27.10 -25.04 -2.25
CA THR A 491 -26.69 -25.66 -3.51
C THR A 491 -27.71 -25.37 -4.61
N ALA A 492 -29.01 -25.53 -4.35
CA ALA A 492 -30.06 -25.23 -5.33
C ALA A 492 -30.15 -23.73 -5.65
N GLU A 493 -29.88 -22.87 -4.67
CA GLU A 493 -29.83 -21.41 -4.86
C GLU A 493 -28.68 -20.99 -5.78
N LYS A 494 -27.46 -21.47 -5.52
CA LYS A 494 -26.25 -21.03 -6.25
C LYS A 494 -25.95 -21.82 -7.51
N PHE A 495 -26.33 -23.10 -7.56
CA PHE A 495 -26.15 -23.97 -8.72
C PHE A 495 -27.48 -24.15 -9.45
N ILE A 496 -27.85 -23.13 -10.22
CA ILE A 496 -29.12 -23.04 -10.92
C ILE A 496 -29.13 -23.88 -12.20
N THR A 497 -30.33 -24.09 -12.74
CA THR A 497 -30.52 -24.63 -14.09
C THR A 497 -30.81 -23.46 -15.04
N TRP A 498 -29.99 -23.29 -16.07
CA TRP A 498 -30.20 -22.22 -17.04
C TRP A 498 -31.45 -22.51 -17.88
N PRO A 499 -32.46 -21.62 -17.90
CA PRO A 499 -33.76 -21.91 -18.51
C PRO A 499 -33.70 -22.12 -20.03
N VAL A 500 -32.63 -21.68 -20.70
CA VAL A 500 -32.49 -21.78 -22.16
C VAL A 500 -32.12 -23.20 -22.60
N THR A 501 -31.14 -23.83 -21.96
CA THR A 501 -30.63 -25.16 -22.36
C THR A 501 -30.88 -26.25 -21.33
N GLY A 502 -31.29 -25.90 -20.11
CA GLY A 502 -31.38 -26.83 -18.99
C GLY A 502 -30.03 -27.21 -18.39
N GLU A 503 -28.93 -26.55 -18.76
CA GLU A 503 -27.61 -26.85 -18.20
C GLU A 503 -27.45 -26.28 -16.79
N ARG A 504 -26.64 -26.95 -15.97
CA ARG A 504 -26.33 -26.51 -14.61
C ARG A 504 -25.27 -25.42 -14.65
N LEU A 505 -25.53 -24.29 -14.00
CA LEU A 505 -24.62 -23.15 -13.88
C LEU A 505 -24.45 -22.76 -12.41
N TYR A 506 -23.24 -22.39 -12.03
CA TYR A 506 -22.93 -21.71 -10.79
C TYR A 506 -23.01 -20.19 -10.98
N GLN A 507 -23.83 -19.54 -10.16
CA GLN A 507 -23.95 -18.08 -10.09
C GLN A 507 -22.78 -17.51 -9.28
N SER A 508 -21.76 -16.94 -9.95
CA SER A 508 -20.50 -16.59 -9.27
C SER A 508 -20.60 -15.38 -8.33
N GLY A 509 -21.55 -14.48 -8.60
CA GLY A 509 -21.63 -13.18 -7.94
C GLY A 509 -20.68 -12.11 -8.51
N ASP A 510 -19.91 -12.43 -9.55
CA ASP A 510 -18.99 -11.48 -10.18
C ASP A 510 -19.66 -10.76 -11.37
N LEU A 511 -19.40 -9.46 -11.50
CA LEU A 511 -19.78 -8.65 -12.65
C LEU A 511 -18.69 -8.73 -13.71
N ALA A 512 -19.08 -8.91 -14.97
CA ALA A 512 -18.16 -9.03 -16.09
C ALA A 512 -18.77 -8.48 -17.38
N ARG A 513 -17.94 -8.28 -18.40
CA ARG A 513 -18.39 -8.01 -19.77
C ARG A 513 -17.49 -8.68 -20.81
N TRP A 514 -18.07 -8.95 -21.97
CA TRP A 514 -17.32 -9.39 -23.14
C TRP A 514 -16.61 -8.19 -23.79
N LEU A 515 -15.33 -8.36 -24.10
CA LEU A 515 -14.60 -7.44 -24.96
C LEU A 515 -14.81 -7.82 -26.45
N PRO A 516 -14.58 -6.91 -27.40
CA PRO A 516 -14.79 -7.16 -28.83
C PRO A 516 -13.99 -8.34 -29.42
N ASP A 517 -12.87 -8.69 -28.79
CA ASP A 517 -12.03 -9.83 -29.17
C ASP A 517 -12.48 -11.15 -28.51
N GLY A 518 -13.57 -11.13 -27.73
CA GLY A 518 -14.10 -12.26 -26.99
C GLY A 518 -13.32 -12.61 -25.73
N GLN A 519 -12.48 -11.73 -25.21
CA GLN A 519 -11.94 -11.85 -23.85
C GLN A 519 -12.99 -11.38 -22.83
N VAL A 520 -12.89 -11.89 -21.60
CA VAL A 520 -13.75 -11.44 -20.49
C VAL A 520 -12.99 -10.47 -19.60
N GLU A 521 -13.57 -9.29 -19.39
CA GLU A 521 -13.14 -8.35 -18.35
C GLU A 521 -14.01 -8.55 -17.10
N CYS A 522 -13.36 -8.75 -15.94
CA CYS A 522 -14.03 -8.91 -14.65
C CYS A 522 -13.98 -7.58 -13.88
N LEU A 523 -15.12 -7.11 -13.43
CA LEU A 523 -15.35 -5.75 -12.91
C LEU A 523 -15.59 -5.70 -11.40
N GLY A 524 -15.53 -6.84 -10.70
CA GLY A 524 -15.76 -6.94 -9.26
C GLY A 524 -17.01 -7.75 -8.93
N ARG A 525 -17.55 -7.56 -7.72
CA ARG A 525 -18.67 -8.36 -7.19
C ARG A 525 -19.98 -7.57 -7.10
N ILE A 526 -21.09 -8.28 -7.27
CA ILE A 526 -22.44 -7.76 -7.00
C ILE A 526 -22.77 -7.77 -5.50
N ASP A 527 -22.17 -8.71 -4.77
CA ASP A 527 -22.36 -8.88 -3.33
C ASP A 527 -21.20 -8.31 -2.52
N HIS A 528 -21.28 -8.49 -1.20
CA HIS A 528 -20.29 -7.96 -0.25
C HIS A 528 -19.14 -8.92 0.04
N GLN A 529 -18.95 -9.99 -0.73
CA GLN A 529 -17.75 -10.79 -0.56
C GLN A 529 -16.53 -10.01 -1.01
N VAL A 530 -15.44 -10.23 -0.30
CA VAL A 530 -14.22 -9.48 -0.48
C VAL A 530 -13.05 -10.45 -0.55
N LYS A 531 -11.99 -10.03 -1.24
CA LYS A 531 -10.71 -10.72 -1.23
C LYS A 531 -9.79 -9.95 -0.28
N VAL A 532 -9.49 -10.55 0.87
CA VAL A 532 -8.64 -9.97 1.91
C VAL A 532 -7.39 -10.82 1.99
N ARG A 533 -6.22 -10.25 1.66
CA ARG A 533 -4.91 -10.92 1.75
C ARG A 533 -4.86 -12.25 0.97
N GLY A 534 -5.43 -12.27 -0.23
CA GLY A 534 -5.54 -13.47 -1.06
C GLY A 534 -6.65 -14.45 -0.68
N PHE A 535 -7.41 -14.19 0.39
CA PHE A 535 -8.48 -15.07 0.87
C PHE A 535 -9.86 -14.52 0.51
N ARG A 536 -10.75 -15.40 0.03
CA ARG A 536 -12.17 -15.04 -0.17
C ARG A 536 -12.89 -15.08 1.17
N VAL A 537 -13.34 -13.93 1.63
CA VAL A 537 -14.06 -13.76 2.90
C VAL A 537 -15.48 -13.31 2.63
N GLU A 538 -16.43 -14.04 3.20
CA GLU A 538 -17.84 -13.65 3.26
C GLU A 538 -18.02 -12.80 4.50
N LEU A 539 -18.33 -11.52 4.34
CA LEU A 539 -18.53 -10.62 5.48
C LEU A 539 -19.64 -11.11 6.40
N GLY A 540 -20.69 -11.71 5.82
CA GLY A 540 -21.77 -12.36 6.54
C GLY A 540 -21.33 -13.52 7.44
N GLU A 541 -20.23 -14.21 7.11
CA GLU A 541 -19.68 -15.26 7.99
C GLU A 541 -19.27 -14.67 9.33
N VAL A 542 -18.52 -13.58 9.23
CA VAL A 542 -17.97 -12.85 10.35
C VAL A 542 -19.09 -12.15 11.13
N GLU A 543 -20.09 -11.59 10.43
CA GLU A 543 -21.29 -10.99 11.02
C GLU A 543 -22.06 -12.00 11.89
N ALA A 544 -22.33 -13.21 11.41
CA ALA A 544 -23.13 -14.16 12.19
C ALA A 544 -22.36 -14.76 13.37
N VAL A 545 -21.04 -14.99 13.24
CA VAL A 545 -20.23 -15.40 14.39
C VAL A 545 -20.24 -14.29 15.44
N LEU A 546 -20.08 -13.03 15.03
CA LEU A 546 -20.27 -11.88 15.92
C LEU A 546 -21.64 -11.90 16.61
N GLU A 547 -22.74 -12.11 15.87
CA GLU A 547 -24.11 -12.15 16.41
C GLU A 547 -24.38 -13.36 17.33
N SER A 548 -23.58 -14.42 17.26
CA SER A 548 -23.69 -15.55 18.19
C SER A 548 -23.03 -15.27 19.55
N HIS A 549 -22.27 -14.18 19.67
CA HIS A 549 -21.73 -13.73 20.95
C HIS A 549 -22.84 -13.17 21.85
N PRO A 550 -22.95 -13.54 23.14
CA PRO A 550 -24.07 -13.15 24.02
C PRO A 550 -24.31 -11.64 24.19
N THR A 551 -23.32 -10.80 23.83
CA THR A 551 -23.37 -9.34 23.96
C THR A 551 -23.67 -8.61 22.67
N VAL A 552 -23.80 -9.32 21.53
CA VAL A 552 -24.06 -8.74 20.21
C VAL A 552 -25.42 -9.22 19.70
N THR A 553 -26.29 -8.28 19.35
CA THR A 553 -27.64 -8.56 18.83
C THR A 553 -27.70 -8.46 17.30
N GLN A 554 -26.95 -7.55 16.69
CA GLN A 554 -26.83 -7.39 15.23
C GLN A 554 -25.38 -7.00 14.89
N ALA A 555 -24.87 -7.47 13.76
CA ALA A 555 -23.55 -7.08 13.26
C ALA A 555 -23.55 -6.76 11.75
N CYS A 556 -22.61 -5.93 11.31
CA CYS A 556 -22.33 -5.66 9.91
C CYS A 556 -20.82 -5.53 9.69
N VAL A 557 -20.22 -6.23 8.73
CA VAL A 557 -18.77 -6.19 8.49
C VAL A 557 -18.48 -5.56 7.12
N LEU A 558 -17.39 -4.78 7.00
CA LEU A 558 -16.94 -4.10 5.79
C LEU A 558 -15.42 -4.24 5.59
N VAL A 559 -14.94 -3.96 4.37
CA VAL A 559 -13.51 -3.77 4.10
C VAL A 559 -13.18 -2.30 3.91
N GLN A 560 -12.20 -1.79 4.67
CA GLN A 560 -11.68 -0.43 4.56
C GLN A 560 -10.16 -0.46 4.54
N ASP A 561 -9.53 0.24 3.59
CA ASP A 561 -8.08 0.30 3.39
C ASP A 561 -7.38 -1.08 3.51
N THR A 562 -7.97 -2.11 2.87
CA THR A 562 -7.54 -3.52 2.85
C THR A 562 -7.78 -4.36 4.14
N HIS A 563 -8.52 -3.84 5.11
CA HIS A 563 -8.79 -4.50 6.40
C HIS A 563 -10.27 -4.78 6.64
N LEU A 564 -10.59 -5.83 7.41
CA LEU A 564 -11.95 -6.15 7.85
C LEU A 564 -12.33 -5.34 9.11
N VAL A 565 -13.51 -4.74 9.12
CA VAL A 565 -14.05 -3.95 10.26
C VAL A 565 -15.47 -4.44 10.58
N GLY A 566 -15.75 -4.75 11.85
CA GLY A 566 -17.07 -5.24 12.30
C GLY A 566 -17.87 -4.22 13.13
N TYR A 567 -18.98 -3.74 12.60
CA TYR A 567 -19.93 -2.87 13.30
C TYR A 567 -20.93 -3.74 14.10
N VAL A 568 -21.11 -3.48 15.39
CA VAL A 568 -21.91 -4.33 16.30
C VAL A 568 -22.95 -3.51 17.08
N CYS A 569 -24.12 -4.10 17.31
CA CYS A 569 -25.26 -3.49 17.99
C CYS A 569 -25.88 -4.48 19.00
N PRO A 570 -26.27 -4.06 20.22
CA PRO A 570 -26.05 -2.71 20.77
C PRO A 570 -24.55 -2.44 20.94
N ALA A 571 -24.19 -1.17 21.10
CA ALA A 571 -22.81 -0.80 21.41
C ALA A 571 -22.31 -1.63 22.59
N LEU A 572 -21.19 -2.33 22.40
CA LEU A 572 -20.62 -3.21 23.40
C LEU A 572 -20.34 -2.42 24.68
N SER A 573 -20.92 -2.84 25.79
CA SER A 573 -20.72 -2.23 27.12
C SER A 573 -19.49 -2.77 27.87
N GLY A 574 -18.68 -3.62 27.21
CA GLY A 574 -17.47 -4.24 27.74
C GLY A 574 -16.30 -4.20 26.74
N ASP A 575 -15.23 -4.95 27.02
CA ASP A 575 -13.99 -4.96 26.24
C ASP A 575 -14.18 -5.57 24.84
N SER A 576 -14.04 -4.74 23.79
CA SER A 576 -14.04 -5.19 22.39
C SER A 576 -12.96 -6.23 22.10
N GLU A 577 -11.88 -6.22 22.88
CA GLU A 577 -10.80 -7.21 22.80
C GLU A 577 -11.30 -8.60 23.16
N ALA A 578 -12.15 -8.73 24.19
CA ALA A 578 -12.69 -10.03 24.61
C ALA A 578 -13.56 -10.66 23.50
N VAL A 579 -14.29 -9.84 22.75
CA VAL A 579 -15.08 -10.31 21.60
C VAL A 579 -14.16 -10.72 20.45
N LEU A 580 -13.09 -9.96 20.18
CA LEU A 580 -12.11 -10.28 19.14
C LEU A 580 -11.25 -11.51 19.49
N ASP A 581 -10.88 -11.70 20.75
CA ASP A 581 -10.23 -12.92 21.27
C ASP A 581 -11.13 -14.13 21.10
N TRP A 582 -12.42 -13.99 21.41
CA TRP A 582 -13.40 -15.03 21.16
C TRP A 582 -13.59 -15.30 19.66
N LEU A 583 -13.56 -14.28 18.81
CA LEU A 583 -13.55 -14.47 17.36
C LEU A 583 -12.29 -15.23 16.91
N ARG A 584 -11.12 -15.00 17.51
CA ARG A 584 -9.88 -15.76 17.19
C ARG A 584 -9.98 -17.24 17.56
N SER A 585 -10.77 -17.61 18.57
CA SER A 585 -11.02 -19.03 18.85
C SER A 585 -12.03 -19.64 17.86
N CYS A 586 -12.91 -18.83 17.27
CA CYS A 586 -13.95 -19.34 16.36
C CYS A 586 -13.57 -19.27 14.86
N LEU A 587 -12.73 -18.30 14.47
CA LEU A 587 -12.42 -17.95 13.08
C LEU A 587 -10.90 -18.02 12.78
N PRO A 588 -10.50 -18.31 11.53
CA PRO A 588 -9.13 -18.14 11.07
C PRO A 588 -8.67 -16.69 11.17
N HIS A 589 -7.36 -16.50 11.35
CA HIS A 589 -6.75 -15.18 11.50
C HIS A 589 -7.11 -14.18 10.37
N TYR A 590 -7.31 -14.65 9.14
CA TYR A 590 -7.64 -13.78 7.99
C TYR A 590 -9.12 -13.36 7.92
N MET A 591 -10.00 -13.98 8.71
CA MET A 591 -11.43 -13.64 8.80
C MET A 591 -11.76 -12.78 10.02
N VAL A 592 -10.87 -12.72 11.02
CA VAL A 592 -11.08 -11.91 12.21
C VAL A 592 -10.99 -10.43 11.82
N PRO A 593 -12.03 -9.61 12.09
CA PRO A 593 -11.96 -8.17 11.90
C PRO A 593 -10.77 -7.58 12.64
N SER A 594 -10.10 -6.63 12.00
CA SER A 594 -9.07 -5.86 12.65
C SER A 594 -9.67 -4.96 13.75
N ALA A 595 -10.93 -4.52 13.62
CA ALA A 595 -11.56 -3.74 14.69
C ALA A 595 -13.07 -3.95 14.77
N LEU A 596 -13.65 -3.58 15.91
CA LEU A 596 -15.09 -3.55 16.14
C LEU A 596 -15.60 -2.13 16.44
N VAL A 597 -16.74 -1.76 15.89
CA VAL A 597 -17.38 -0.44 16.07
C VAL A 597 -18.76 -0.60 16.69
N GLY A 598 -18.95 -0.14 17.93
CA GLY A 598 -20.23 -0.20 18.61
C GLY A 598 -21.21 0.87 18.12
N LEU A 599 -22.42 0.48 17.73
CA LEU A 599 -23.50 1.39 17.33
C LEU A 599 -24.76 1.19 18.18
N ALA A 600 -25.48 2.28 18.45
CA ALA A 600 -26.77 2.21 19.14
C ALA A 600 -27.83 1.47 18.28
N GLU A 601 -27.77 1.67 16.97
CA GLU A 601 -28.54 0.94 15.97
C GLU A 601 -27.77 0.89 14.64
N LEU A 602 -27.96 -0.16 13.84
CA LEU A 602 -27.43 -0.21 12.49
C LEU A 602 -28.27 0.69 11.57
N PRO A 603 -27.67 1.57 10.75
CA PRO A 603 -28.41 2.43 9.82
C PRO A 603 -29.21 1.56 8.85
N ARG A 604 -30.43 1.97 8.52
CA ARG A 604 -31.33 1.22 7.63
C ARG A 604 -31.72 2.04 6.42
N THR A 605 -31.76 1.37 5.27
CA THR A 605 -32.38 1.86 4.04
C THR A 605 -33.88 2.07 4.25
N PRO A 606 -34.56 2.86 3.39
CA PRO A 606 -36.03 3.03 3.43
C PRO A 606 -36.83 1.72 3.32
N VAL A 607 -36.21 0.63 2.86
CA VAL A 607 -36.80 -0.71 2.74
C VAL A 607 -36.44 -1.61 3.95
N GLY A 608 -35.83 -1.06 5.00
CA GLY A 608 -35.58 -1.73 6.27
C GLY A 608 -34.32 -2.62 6.32
N LYS A 609 -33.53 -2.72 5.24
CA LYS A 609 -32.22 -3.41 5.23
C LYS A 609 -31.12 -2.52 5.80
N VAL A 610 -30.06 -3.09 6.36
CA VAL A 610 -28.87 -2.33 6.83
C VAL A 610 -28.26 -1.55 5.66
N ASP A 611 -28.09 -0.25 5.82
CA ASP A 611 -27.46 0.64 4.84
C ASP A 611 -25.95 0.70 5.08
N ARG A 612 -25.23 -0.18 4.40
CA ARG A 612 -23.78 -0.30 4.48
C ARG A 612 -23.04 0.97 4.03
N LYS A 613 -23.62 1.77 3.14
CA LYS A 613 -23.00 3.02 2.65
C LYS A 613 -23.16 4.15 3.66
N ALA A 614 -24.20 4.08 4.50
CA ALA A 614 -24.45 5.01 5.59
C ALA A 614 -23.72 4.62 6.89
N LEU A 615 -22.99 3.50 6.91
CA LEU A 615 -22.14 3.17 8.05
C LEU A 615 -21.03 4.21 8.17
N PRO A 616 -20.73 4.68 9.39
CA PRO A 616 -19.69 5.68 9.59
C PRO A 616 -18.36 5.10 9.11
N PRO A 617 -17.57 5.85 8.31
CA PRO A 617 -16.27 5.36 7.87
C PRO A 617 -15.43 5.03 9.10
N PHE A 618 -15.01 3.77 9.21
CA PHE A 618 -14.00 3.38 10.18
C PHE A 618 -12.65 3.62 9.52
N HIS A 619 -12.08 4.77 9.85
CA HIS A 619 -10.64 4.83 9.99
C HIS A 619 -10.28 3.88 11.12
N PHE A 620 -9.06 3.32 11.13
CA PHE A 620 -8.51 2.73 12.35
C PHE A 620 -8.42 3.84 13.41
N ASN A 621 -9.58 4.16 13.97
CA ASN A 621 -9.84 4.98 15.11
C ASN A 621 -9.55 4.01 16.23
N CYS A 622 -8.27 3.76 16.41
CA CYS A 622 -7.83 3.26 17.67
C CYS A 622 -8.24 4.38 18.65
N SER A 623 -9.29 4.11 19.42
CA SER A 623 -9.83 5.12 20.33
C SER A 623 -8.71 5.46 21.30
N PRO A 624 -8.52 6.74 21.66
CA PRO A 624 -7.60 7.09 22.72
C PRO A 624 -8.01 6.26 23.93
N THR A 625 -7.23 5.23 24.24
CA THR A 625 -7.48 4.44 25.42
C THR A 625 -7.26 5.35 26.62
N ASP A 626 -8.08 5.20 27.66
CA ASP A 626 -7.75 5.61 29.05
C ASP A 626 -6.48 4.87 29.58
N THR A 627 -5.69 4.25 28.70
CA THR A 627 -4.32 3.86 28.97
C THR A 627 -3.55 5.16 29.09
N ASP A 628 -3.46 5.62 30.33
CA ASP A 628 -2.56 6.67 30.73
C ASP A 628 -1.16 6.30 30.21
N LEU A 629 -0.74 6.91 29.09
CA LEU A 629 0.55 6.66 28.43
C LEU A 629 1.72 6.88 29.41
N SER A 630 1.48 7.59 30.51
CA SER A 630 2.43 7.79 31.61
C SER A 630 2.64 6.55 32.51
N THR A 631 1.85 5.48 32.33
CA THR A 631 1.93 4.22 33.10
C THR A 631 2.64 3.08 32.35
N LEU A 632 3.07 3.31 31.11
CA LEU A 632 3.69 2.29 30.25
C LEU A 632 5.19 2.13 30.52
N SER A 633 5.67 0.89 30.47
CA SER A 633 7.11 0.60 30.55
C SER A 633 7.83 1.05 29.27
N PRO A 634 9.16 1.32 29.33
CA PRO A 634 9.94 1.79 28.17
C PRO A 634 9.82 0.86 26.96
N VAL A 635 9.79 -0.44 27.24
CA VAL A 635 9.63 -1.49 26.22
C VAL A 635 8.22 -1.52 25.63
N GLU A 636 7.20 -1.29 26.45
CA GLU A 636 5.81 -1.16 25.98
C GLU A 636 5.68 0.06 25.05
N SER A 637 6.21 1.23 25.42
CA SER A 637 6.17 2.43 24.58
C SER A 637 6.98 2.27 23.28
N GLN A 638 8.18 1.69 23.36
CA GLN A 638 9.05 1.49 22.19
C GLN A 638 8.47 0.46 21.21
N LEU A 639 7.87 -0.63 21.72
CA LEU A 639 7.14 -1.58 20.89
C LEU A 639 5.91 -0.92 20.24
N LEU A 640 5.14 -0.15 21.01
CA LEU A 640 3.97 0.57 20.51
C LEU A 640 4.35 1.49 19.34
N GLN A 641 5.41 2.27 19.51
CA GLN A 641 5.89 3.19 18.49
C GLN A 641 6.41 2.47 17.24
N THR A 642 7.18 1.39 17.43
CA THR A 642 7.70 0.60 16.30
C THR A 642 6.55 -0.01 15.47
N VAL A 643 5.53 -0.49 16.16
CA VAL A 643 4.33 -1.04 15.53
C VAL A 643 3.53 0.06 14.84
N ALA A 644 3.42 1.25 15.45
CA ALA A 644 2.80 2.42 14.86
C ALA A 644 3.48 2.81 13.53
N ASP A 645 4.80 2.88 13.51
CA ASP A 645 5.59 3.24 12.34
C ASP A 645 5.45 2.22 11.20
N CYS A 646 5.52 0.92 11.52
CA CYS A 646 5.37 -0.16 10.53
C CYS A 646 3.97 -0.21 9.91
N LEU A 647 2.94 0.13 10.69
CA LEU A 647 1.54 0.10 10.26
C LEU A 647 1.04 1.45 9.74
N ARG A 648 1.89 2.49 9.81
CA ARG A 648 1.57 3.89 9.47
C ARG A 648 0.38 4.42 10.27
N LEU A 649 0.33 4.08 11.54
CA LEU A 649 -0.65 4.53 12.51
C LEU A 649 0.02 5.45 13.54
N ASP A 650 -0.78 6.25 14.23
CA ASP A 650 -0.29 7.05 15.36
C ASP A 650 -0.15 6.15 16.62
N ALA A 651 0.93 6.28 17.40
CA ALA A 651 1.14 5.45 18.57
C ALA A 651 0.08 5.69 19.66
N SER A 652 -0.43 6.92 19.77
CA SER A 652 -1.47 7.31 20.74
C SER A 652 -2.81 6.65 20.50
N VAL A 653 -3.04 6.19 19.26
CA VAL A 653 -4.27 5.52 18.91
C VAL A 653 -4.12 4.04 19.32
N ILE A 654 -2.94 3.41 19.18
CA ILE A 654 -2.73 1.98 19.41
C ILE A 654 -2.84 1.62 20.91
N SER A 655 -3.70 0.65 21.26
CA SER A 655 -3.75 0.09 22.61
C SER A 655 -2.74 -1.04 22.78
N LEU A 656 -2.05 -1.08 23.92
CA LEU A 656 -1.19 -2.22 24.28
C LEU A 656 -1.99 -3.49 24.58
N ASP A 657 -3.25 -3.34 25.00
CA ASP A 657 -4.12 -4.48 25.22
C ASP A 657 -4.74 -4.99 23.91
N SER A 658 -4.56 -4.26 22.79
CA SER A 658 -4.83 -4.78 21.45
C SER A 658 -3.71 -5.70 20.96
N THR A 659 -4.09 -6.68 20.15
CA THR A 659 -3.17 -7.47 19.34
C THR A 659 -2.59 -6.68 18.19
N PHE A 660 -1.40 -7.11 17.74
CA PHE A 660 -0.77 -6.63 16.52
C PHE A 660 -1.70 -6.68 15.29
N TYR A 661 -2.57 -7.69 15.20
CA TYR A 661 -3.47 -7.87 14.05
C TYR A 661 -4.71 -6.95 14.08
N GLN A 662 -5.11 -6.46 15.25
CA GLN A 662 -6.24 -5.54 15.35
C GLN A 662 -5.93 -4.13 14.89
N ILE A 663 -4.71 -3.70 15.14
CA ILE A 663 -4.23 -2.39 14.73
C ILE A 663 -3.71 -2.42 13.28
N GLY A 664 -4.19 -3.33 12.44
CA GLY A 664 -3.81 -3.39 11.01
C GLY A 664 -2.55 -4.21 10.69
N GLY A 665 -2.00 -4.95 11.65
CA GLY A 665 -0.86 -5.84 11.43
C GLY A 665 -1.15 -7.00 10.47
N ASN A 666 -0.14 -7.41 9.71
CA ASN A 666 -0.15 -8.58 8.83
C ASN A 666 1.23 -9.25 8.83
N SER A 667 1.38 -10.40 8.17
CA SER A 667 2.63 -11.16 8.19
C SER A 667 3.83 -10.41 7.60
N LEU A 668 3.62 -9.46 6.69
CA LEU A 668 4.67 -8.63 6.12
C LEU A 668 5.07 -7.50 7.08
N SER A 669 4.10 -6.82 7.68
CA SER A 669 4.39 -5.81 8.70
C SER A 669 4.91 -6.45 10.00
N ALA A 670 4.61 -7.71 10.29
CA ALA A 670 5.21 -8.45 11.41
C ALA A 670 6.73 -8.65 11.20
N ILE A 671 7.16 -8.94 9.97
CA ILE A 671 8.58 -9.03 9.61
C ILE A 671 9.25 -7.66 9.75
N GLN A 672 8.57 -6.59 9.33
CA GLN A 672 9.06 -5.21 9.45
C GLN A 672 9.17 -4.78 10.92
N VAL A 673 8.15 -5.06 11.74
CA VAL A 673 8.14 -4.78 13.18
C VAL A 673 9.25 -5.55 13.87
N VAL A 674 9.43 -6.84 13.58
CA VAL A 674 10.53 -7.63 14.15
C VAL A 674 11.90 -7.04 13.78
N ALA A 675 12.10 -6.68 12.52
CA ALA A 675 13.34 -6.08 12.06
C ALA A 675 13.58 -4.67 12.66
N GLN A 676 12.52 -3.88 12.88
CA GLN A 676 12.61 -2.53 13.42
C GLN A 676 12.74 -2.55 14.96
N CYS A 677 12.06 -3.46 15.66
CA CYS A 677 12.23 -3.69 17.09
C CYS A 677 13.68 -4.08 17.40
N GLN A 678 14.29 -4.96 16.59
CA GLN A 678 15.71 -5.31 16.71
C GLN A 678 16.66 -4.12 16.56
N ARG A 679 16.29 -3.10 15.75
CA ARG A 679 17.05 -1.84 15.62
C ARG A 679 16.87 -0.91 16.82
N HIS A 680 15.77 -1.05 17.56
CA HIS A 680 15.49 -0.31 18.78
C HIS A 680 15.90 -1.05 20.06
N GLY A 681 16.79 -2.05 19.95
CA GLY A 681 17.30 -2.83 21.08
C GLY A 681 16.32 -3.87 21.65
N LEU A 682 15.12 -3.98 21.08
CA LEU A 682 14.09 -4.92 21.54
C LEU A 682 14.24 -6.27 20.83
N HIS A 683 14.48 -7.32 21.60
CA HIS A 683 14.62 -8.68 21.07
C HIS A 683 13.25 -9.35 20.89
N LEU A 684 12.79 -9.43 19.64
CA LEU A 684 11.48 -9.97 19.28
C LEU A 684 11.61 -10.97 18.11
N ALA A 685 10.96 -12.13 18.18
CA ALA A 685 10.80 -13.05 17.04
C ALA A 685 9.36 -13.04 16.51
N ILE A 686 9.17 -13.41 15.24
CA ILE A 686 7.82 -13.46 14.61
C ILE A 686 6.88 -14.42 15.37
N ALA A 687 7.42 -15.50 15.94
CA ALA A 687 6.65 -16.42 16.76
C ALA A 687 6.07 -15.76 18.03
N ASP A 688 6.70 -14.71 18.56
CA ASP A 688 6.26 -14.00 19.76
C ASP A 688 5.09 -13.07 19.45
N LEU A 689 5.05 -12.43 18.27
CA LEU A 689 3.88 -11.67 17.79
C LEU A 689 2.65 -12.57 17.55
N ASN A 690 2.87 -13.85 17.22
CA ASN A 690 1.81 -14.82 16.94
C ASN A 690 1.30 -15.57 18.18
N ARG A 691 2.15 -15.76 19.19
CA ARG A 691 1.81 -16.54 20.41
C ARG A 691 1.23 -15.70 21.53
N ASN A 692 1.47 -14.39 21.53
CA ASN A 692 1.00 -13.48 22.57
C ASN A 692 -0.27 -12.77 22.12
N SER A 693 -1.27 -12.75 23.00
CA SER A 693 -2.62 -12.27 22.70
C SER A 693 -2.79 -10.75 22.83
N THR A 694 -1.74 -9.99 23.17
CA THR A 694 -1.75 -8.52 23.20
C THR A 694 -0.34 -7.95 22.99
N LEU A 695 -0.22 -6.71 22.51
CA LEU A 695 1.07 -6.00 22.45
C LEU A 695 1.71 -5.85 23.84
N ARG A 696 0.92 -5.82 24.91
CA ARG A 696 1.39 -5.81 26.30
C ARG A 696 2.14 -7.10 26.66
N GLN A 697 1.64 -8.25 26.21
CA GLN A 697 2.32 -9.53 26.42
C GLN A 697 3.58 -9.62 25.56
N VAL A 698 3.54 -9.12 24.32
CA VAL A 698 4.72 -9.00 23.45
C VAL A 698 5.79 -8.11 24.10
N ALA A 699 5.38 -6.98 24.67
CA ALA A 699 6.27 -6.07 25.39
C ALA A 699 6.87 -6.72 26.64
N ARG A 700 6.18 -7.61 27.35
CA ARG A 700 6.76 -8.37 28.48
C ARG A 700 7.84 -9.35 28.04
N VAL A 701 7.69 -9.97 26.87
CA VAL A 701 8.73 -10.84 26.29
C VAL A 701 9.95 -10.02 25.90
N CYS A 702 9.75 -8.83 25.34
CA CYS A 702 10.82 -7.86 25.09
C CYS A 702 11.45 -7.34 26.41
N ALA A 703 10.66 -7.11 27.47
CA ALA A 703 11.09 -6.50 28.73
C ALA A 703 11.79 -7.47 29.69
N ALA A 704 11.60 -8.78 29.55
CA ALA A 704 12.39 -9.78 30.27
C ALA A 704 13.90 -9.72 29.93
N VAL A 705 14.27 -8.89 28.94
CA VAL A 705 15.63 -8.70 28.44
C VAL A 705 16.25 -7.34 28.87
N ASP A 706 15.49 -6.35 29.37
CA ASP A 706 15.92 -4.94 29.58
C ASP A 706 15.81 -4.41 31.04
N GLN A 707 16.82 -4.62 31.89
CA GLN A 707 17.02 -3.88 33.16
C GLN A 707 17.82 -2.57 32.94
N ILE A 708 17.34 -1.61 32.14
CA ILE A 708 18.00 -0.30 31.93
C ILE A 708 16.94 0.84 31.94
N SER A 709 17.17 1.91 32.70
CA SER A 709 16.16 2.88 33.21
C SER A 709 15.97 4.16 32.37
N THR A 710 14.73 4.64 32.16
CA THR A 710 14.39 5.96 31.56
C THR A 710 14.00 7.03 32.61
N VAL A 711 14.46 8.27 32.43
CA VAL A 711 14.22 9.44 33.32
C VAL A 711 12.94 10.20 32.94
N SER A 712 12.10 10.56 33.92
CA SER A 712 10.85 11.33 33.77
C SER A 712 11.10 12.85 33.83
N THR A 713 10.63 13.63 32.85
CA THR A 713 10.74 15.11 32.85
C THR A 713 9.35 15.77 32.82
N ARG A 714 9.09 16.67 33.80
CA ARG A 714 7.89 17.53 33.89
C ARG A 714 7.96 18.72 32.92
N PRO A 715 6.83 19.34 32.52
CA PRO A 715 6.83 20.64 31.87
C PRO A 715 7.30 21.71 32.87
N ASP A 716 8.53 22.19 32.72
CA ASP A 716 9.06 23.27 33.53
C ASP A 716 8.35 24.60 33.21
N GLN A 717 8.09 25.39 34.27
CA GLN A 717 7.66 26.78 34.17
C GLN A 717 8.62 27.58 33.27
N GLU A 718 8.11 28.53 32.48
CA GLU A 718 8.95 29.46 31.72
C GLU A 718 10.03 30.08 32.64
N VAL A 719 11.28 29.70 32.43
CA VAL A 719 12.38 30.23 33.24
C VAL A 719 12.69 31.63 32.72
N ILE A 720 12.25 32.64 33.47
CA ILE A 720 12.67 34.04 33.28
C ILE A 720 14.16 34.12 33.65
N GLY A 721 15.05 34.24 32.66
CA GLY A 721 16.50 34.22 32.87
C GLY A 721 17.33 34.18 31.59
N CYS A 722 18.60 33.75 31.71
CA CYS A 722 19.57 33.53 30.61
C CYS A 722 19.76 32.02 30.34
N PRO A 723 18.77 31.30 29.75
CA PRO A 723 18.92 29.90 29.34
C PRO A 723 20.11 29.68 28.40
N ARG A 724 20.62 28.44 28.44
CA ARG A 724 21.69 27.97 27.55
C ARG A 724 21.19 27.88 26.10
N LEU A 725 22.13 28.04 25.17
CA LEU A 725 21.87 27.97 23.73
C LEU A 725 22.02 26.54 23.22
N THR A 726 21.24 26.18 22.19
CA THR A 726 21.41 24.90 21.47
C THR A 726 22.73 24.91 20.67
N PRO A 727 23.25 23.73 20.27
CA PRO A 727 24.41 23.66 19.37
C PRO A 727 24.23 24.46 18.08
N GLY A 728 23.04 24.45 17.47
CA GLY A 728 22.73 25.22 16.27
C GLY A 728 22.82 26.74 16.50
N GLN A 729 22.28 27.23 17.62
CA GLN A 729 22.38 28.64 18.00
C GLN A 729 23.82 29.06 18.33
N LEU A 730 24.61 28.20 18.98
CA LEU A 730 26.03 28.48 19.22
C LEU A 730 26.83 28.49 17.92
N ALA A 731 26.56 27.54 17.02
CA ALA A 731 27.17 27.50 15.70
C ALA A 731 26.86 28.78 14.90
N PHE A 732 25.61 29.27 14.94
CA PHE A 732 25.22 30.54 14.33
C PHE A 732 26.12 31.70 14.78
N PHE A 733 26.32 31.88 16.08
CA PHE A 733 27.17 32.98 16.60
C PHE A 733 28.66 32.79 16.33
N SER A 734 29.09 31.60 15.89
CA SER A 734 30.45 31.36 15.42
C SER A 734 30.68 31.71 13.94
N MET A 735 29.61 32.01 13.19
CA MET A 735 29.70 32.36 11.76
C MET A 735 29.97 33.87 11.55
N PRO A 736 30.73 34.23 10.50
CA PRO A 736 31.11 35.61 10.21
C PRO A 736 30.01 36.37 9.44
N PHE A 737 28.80 36.49 10.01
CA PHE A 737 27.71 37.22 9.36
C PHE A 737 28.01 38.73 9.26
N THR A 738 27.73 39.31 8.08
CA THR A 738 27.81 40.78 7.89
C THR A 738 26.68 41.52 8.60
N ASN A 739 25.50 40.90 8.69
CA ASN A 739 24.38 41.37 9.49
C ASN A 739 23.61 40.17 10.05
N PRO A 740 23.81 39.80 11.32
CA PRO A 740 23.19 38.61 11.90
C PRO A 740 21.67 38.74 12.02
N ASN A 741 21.08 39.93 11.90
CA ASN A 741 19.61 40.11 11.95
C ASN A 741 18.90 39.66 10.67
N GLN A 742 19.63 39.54 9.55
CA GLN A 742 19.06 39.27 8.23
C GLN A 742 19.06 37.77 7.88
N VAL A 743 19.29 36.90 8.85
CA VAL A 743 19.27 35.44 8.66
C VAL A 743 17.86 34.93 8.92
N ALA A 744 16.97 35.30 8.01
CA ALA A 744 15.54 35.12 8.14
C ALA A 744 15.02 33.95 7.30
N LEU A 745 13.96 33.33 7.79
CA LEU A 745 13.14 32.36 7.09
C LEU A 745 11.79 33.03 6.75
N PRO A 746 11.65 33.59 5.53
CA PRO A 746 10.33 34.01 5.04
C PRO A 746 9.54 32.81 4.54
N VAL A 747 8.20 32.89 4.62
CA VAL A 747 7.23 32.02 3.94
C VAL A 747 6.01 32.84 3.53
N LEU A 748 5.48 32.61 2.33
CA LEU A 748 4.23 33.21 1.84
C LEU A 748 3.20 32.12 1.55
N PHE A 749 2.01 32.24 2.13
CA PHE A 749 0.88 31.35 1.92
C PHE A 749 -0.26 32.07 1.23
N LYS A 750 -0.95 31.40 0.31
CA LYS A 750 -2.29 31.78 -0.15
C LYS A 750 -3.32 31.13 0.76
N SER A 751 -4.25 31.92 1.29
CA SER A 751 -5.35 31.40 2.09
C SER A 751 -6.47 30.87 1.20
N GLY A 752 -6.99 29.69 1.51
CA GLY A 752 -8.11 29.06 0.79
C GLY A 752 -9.45 29.77 1.01
N ARG A 753 -9.54 30.66 2.01
CA ARG A 753 -10.69 31.55 2.24
C ARG A 753 -10.26 32.86 2.89
N THR A 754 -11.11 33.87 2.84
CA THR A 754 -10.88 35.16 3.49
C THR A 754 -11.30 35.12 4.97
N PHE A 755 -10.50 35.72 5.84
CA PHE A 755 -10.81 35.89 7.26
C PHE A 755 -10.82 37.38 7.64
N PRO A 756 -11.69 37.80 8.59
CA PRO A 756 -11.62 39.15 9.16
C PRO A 756 -10.30 39.42 9.88
N GLU A 757 -9.87 40.69 9.91
CA GLU A 757 -8.64 41.13 10.57
C GLU A 757 -8.54 40.65 12.03
N GLU A 758 -9.63 40.73 12.79
CA GLU A 758 -9.67 40.32 14.20
C GLU A 758 -9.37 38.82 14.40
N GLN A 759 -9.75 37.98 13.44
CA GLN A 759 -9.49 36.54 13.48
C GLN A 759 -8.01 36.25 13.23
N TRP A 760 -7.42 36.91 12.23
CA TRP A 760 -5.97 36.87 11.99
C TRP A 760 -5.17 37.36 13.18
N ARG A 761 -5.56 38.51 13.75
CA ARG A 761 -4.91 39.12 14.90
C ARG A 761 -4.98 38.20 16.13
N THR A 762 -6.13 37.57 16.37
CA THR A 762 -6.33 36.63 17.49
C THR A 762 -5.50 35.36 17.30
N ALA A 763 -5.49 34.79 16.10
CA ALA A 763 -4.73 33.57 15.80
C ALA A 763 -3.21 33.80 15.94
N VAL A 764 -2.68 34.88 15.37
CA VAL A 764 -1.26 35.23 15.50
C VAL A 764 -0.88 35.47 16.97
N ARG A 765 -1.70 36.21 17.72
CA ARG A 765 -1.45 36.45 19.15
C ARG A 765 -1.34 35.15 19.93
N ARG A 766 -2.30 34.23 19.74
CA ARG A 766 -2.31 32.92 20.42
C ARG A 766 -1.12 32.05 20.03
N MET A 767 -0.69 32.09 18.76
CA MET A 767 0.48 31.37 18.29
C MET A 767 1.77 31.86 18.98
N VAL A 768 1.92 33.18 19.17
CA VAL A 768 3.08 33.76 19.89
C VAL A 768 3.03 33.47 21.40
N GLU A 769 1.83 33.39 21.98
CA GLU A 769 1.65 32.95 23.37
C GLU A 769 2.12 31.50 23.55
N LEU A 770 1.68 30.61 22.63
CA LEU A 770 1.93 29.17 22.69
C LEU A 770 3.41 28.79 22.53
N HIS A 771 4.18 29.55 21.75
CA HIS A 771 5.55 29.20 21.36
C HIS A 771 6.58 30.19 21.93
N PRO A 772 7.20 29.89 23.09
CA PRO A 772 8.09 30.83 23.78
C PRO A 772 9.30 31.32 22.97
N MET A 773 9.82 30.52 22.05
CA MET A 773 10.96 30.92 21.20
C MET A 773 10.67 32.12 20.29
N LEU A 774 9.40 32.36 19.95
CA LEU A 774 8.98 33.54 19.18
C LEU A 774 9.16 34.84 19.96
N ARG A 775 9.25 34.76 21.30
CA ARG A 775 9.44 35.87 22.24
C ARG A 775 10.90 35.99 22.71
N GLY A 776 11.82 35.24 22.11
CA GLY A 776 13.23 35.24 22.47
C GLY A 776 13.95 36.54 22.14
N LEU A 777 14.96 36.90 22.95
CA LEU A 777 15.87 38.01 22.72
C LEU A 777 17.29 37.55 23.00
N PHE A 778 18.16 37.61 22.00
CA PHE A 778 19.56 37.19 22.10
C PHE A 778 20.44 38.36 22.50
N ARG A 779 21.20 38.23 23.57
CA ARG A 779 22.11 39.27 24.06
C ARG A 779 23.47 38.70 24.35
N ARG A 780 24.48 39.54 24.23
CA ARG A 780 25.82 39.23 24.72
C ARG A 780 25.87 39.60 26.19
N ASP A 781 26.31 38.67 27.02
CA ASP A 781 26.58 38.93 28.43
C ASP A 781 27.90 39.73 28.52
N ASP A 782 27.84 40.95 29.08
CA ASP A 782 28.98 41.86 29.18
C ASP A 782 30.10 41.35 30.11
N GLN A 783 29.80 40.43 31.04
CA GLN A 783 30.76 39.89 32.00
C GLN A 783 31.44 38.61 31.49
N THR A 784 30.67 37.71 30.87
CA THR A 784 31.19 36.42 30.37
C THR A 784 31.56 36.46 28.89
N GLY A 785 31.10 37.48 28.15
CA GLY A 785 31.26 37.61 26.71
C GLY A 785 30.48 36.57 25.89
N ARG A 786 29.72 35.68 26.54
CA ARG A 786 28.92 34.60 25.93
C ARG A 786 27.57 35.13 25.45
N MET A 787 27.03 34.55 24.38
CA MET A 787 25.66 34.81 23.95
C MET A 787 24.68 34.04 24.82
N THR A 788 23.61 34.69 25.22
CA THR A 788 22.46 34.09 25.90
C THR A 788 21.19 34.53 25.19
N TYR A 789 20.07 33.83 25.42
CA TYR A 789 18.77 34.36 25.04
C TYR A 789 17.87 34.40 26.27
N GLY A 790 16.86 35.28 26.27
CA GLY A 790 15.84 35.31 27.31
C GLY A 790 14.48 35.70 26.72
N VAL A 791 13.41 35.26 27.36
CA VAL A 791 12.05 35.71 27.05
C VAL A 791 11.80 36.96 27.88
N GLY A 792 11.72 38.14 27.25
CA GLY A 792 11.65 39.40 27.99
C GLY A 792 10.32 39.60 28.73
N GLU A 793 10.35 40.30 29.87
CA GLU A 793 9.16 40.74 30.65
C GLU A 793 8.27 41.78 29.93
N ARG A 794 8.50 42.00 28.62
CA ARG A 794 7.76 42.98 27.82
C ARG A 794 6.36 42.47 27.49
N PRO A 795 5.37 43.37 27.34
CA PRO A 795 4.05 43.01 26.84
C PRO A 795 4.14 42.19 25.55
N LEU A 796 3.25 41.22 25.38
CA LEU A 796 3.24 40.28 24.24
C LEU A 796 3.33 40.98 22.87
N HIS A 797 2.68 42.13 22.71
CA HIS A 797 2.64 42.88 21.45
C HIS A 797 3.99 43.49 21.04
N ASP A 798 4.98 43.54 21.94
CA ASP A 798 6.32 44.04 21.62
C ASP A 798 7.21 42.96 20.94
N HIS A 799 6.84 41.68 21.06
CA HIS A 799 7.65 40.54 20.63
C HIS A 799 7.44 40.12 19.17
N TYR A 800 6.37 40.59 18.54
CA TYR A 800 6.08 40.34 17.13
C TYR A 800 5.62 41.61 16.42
N ARG A 801 5.51 41.54 15.10
CA ARG A 801 4.84 42.56 14.28
C ARG A 801 3.69 41.91 13.53
N PHE A 802 2.57 42.62 13.45
CA PHE A 802 1.40 42.20 12.70
C PHE A 802 0.89 43.36 11.85
N GLY A 803 0.73 43.14 10.55
CA GLY A 803 0.12 44.11 9.63
C GLY A 803 -0.91 43.47 8.72
N LEU A 804 -2.00 44.18 8.43
CA LEU A 804 -2.92 43.83 7.35
C LEU A 804 -2.86 44.94 6.30
N HIS A 805 -2.56 44.55 5.07
CA HIS A 805 -2.25 45.46 3.97
C HIS A 805 -3.25 45.26 2.83
N PRO A 806 -4.19 46.19 2.62
CA PRO A 806 -5.04 46.17 1.43
C PRO A 806 -4.21 46.54 0.20
N VAL A 807 -4.13 45.65 -0.77
CA VAL A 807 -3.31 45.83 -1.98
C VAL A 807 -4.13 45.57 -3.25
N LYS A 808 -3.70 46.14 -4.37
CA LYS A 808 -4.47 46.10 -5.63
C LYS A 808 -4.18 44.87 -6.49
N ASP A 809 -2.97 44.32 -6.36
CA ASP A 809 -2.49 43.21 -7.17
C ASP A 809 -1.38 42.45 -6.45
N PHE A 810 -1.07 41.25 -6.96
CA PHE A 810 -0.03 40.39 -6.39
C PHE A 810 1.39 40.94 -6.61
N ALA A 811 1.60 41.78 -7.63
CA ALA A 811 2.90 42.43 -7.86
C ALA A 811 3.26 43.39 -6.71
N THR A 812 2.25 44.08 -6.15
CA THR A 812 2.40 44.93 -4.97
C THR A 812 2.84 44.10 -3.77
N VAL A 813 2.22 42.93 -3.53
CA VAL A 813 2.64 41.98 -2.47
C VAL A 813 4.13 41.69 -2.59
N MET A 814 4.57 41.22 -3.76
CA MET A 814 5.97 40.85 -4.00
C MET A 814 6.94 42.01 -3.82
N SER A 815 6.55 43.24 -4.16
CA SER A 815 7.39 44.43 -4.00
C SER A 815 7.60 44.85 -2.54
N GLU A 816 6.67 44.51 -1.64
CA GLU A 816 6.73 44.87 -0.22
C GLU A 816 7.56 43.88 0.60
N LEU A 817 7.56 42.59 0.23
CA LEU A 817 8.20 41.52 0.99
C LEU A 817 9.68 41.79 1.36
N PRO A 818 10.55 42.32 0.48
CA PRO A 818 11.95 42.62 0.85
C PRO A 818 12.10 43.59 2.02
N SER A 819 11.20 44.57 2.14
CA SER A 819 11.24 45.54 3.24
C SER A 819 10.86 44.90 4.58
N LEU A 820 9.95 43.92 4.57
CA LEU A 820 9.47 43.20 5.75
C LEU A 820 10.54 42.26 6.34
N LEU A 821 11.50 41.79 5.52
CA LEU A 821 12.66 41.02 6.01
C LEU A 821 13.55 41.84 6.96
N LEU A 822 13.52 43.17 6.86
CA LEU A 822 14.35 44.07 7.66
C LEU A 822 13.75 44.39 9.04
N GLU A 823 12.54 43.91 9.35
CA GLU A 823 11.87 44.16 10.62
C GLU A 823 12.46 43.35 11.79
N LEU A 824 13.17 42.26 11.50
CA LEU A 824 13.71 41.37 12.52
C LEU A 824 14.93 41.97 13.23
N ASN A 825 15.00 41.80 14.55
CA ASN A 825 16.16 42.19 15.34
C ASN A 825 16.40 41.21 16.49
N ILE A 826 17.56 40.55 16.49
CA ILE A 826 17.83 39.49 17.47
C ILE A 826 18.00 40.00 18.90
N GLU A 827 18.47 41.24 19.08
CA GLU A 827 18.72 41.83 20.40
C GLU A 827 17.51 42.59 20.95
N ARG A 828 16.80 43.31 20.08
CA ARG A 828 15.71 44.22 20.43
C ARG A 828 14.32 43.64 20.17
N GLY A 829 14.21 42.59 19.35
CA GLY A 829 12.96 42.05 18.85
C GLY A 829 12.31 42.93 17.77
N PRO A 830 11.33 42.39 17.02
CA PRO A 830 10.83 41.02 17.11
C PRO A 830 11.74 39.97 16.44
N LEU A 831 11.56 38.69 16.78
CA LEU A 831 12.12 37.55 16.04
C LEU A 831 11.16 37.02 14.96
N SER A 832 9.91 37.47 14.96
CA SER A 832 8.89 37.07 13.98
C SER A 832 7.99 38.23 13.59
N THR A 833 7.70 38.32 12.30
CA THR A 833 6.76 39.28 11.73
C THR A 833 5.72 38.58 10.85
N PHE A 834 4.49 39.06 10.92
CA PHE A 834 3.30 38.46 10.34
C PHE A 834 2.54 39.51 9.54
N HIS A 835 2.29 39.25 8.26
CA HIS A 835 1.58 40.19 7.41
C HIS A 835 0.50 39.48 6.59
N VAL A 836 -0.68 40.07 6.53
CA VAL A 836 -1.78 39.61 5.68
C VAL A 836 -1.96 40.62 4.56
N PHE A 837 -1.88 40.19 3.32
CA PHE A 837 -2.19 41.01 2.15
C PHE A 837 -3.58 40.66 1.66
N ASP A 838 -4.45 41.67 1.59
CA ASP A 838 -5.84 41.52 1.16
C ASP A 838 -5.99 42.05 -0.27
N LEU A 839 -6.21 41.15 -1.21
CA LEU A 839 -6.54 41.43 -2.62
C LEU A 839 -8.02 41.12 -2.78
N ASP A 840 -8.81 41.91 -3.52
CA ASP A 840 -10.26 41.69 -3.66
C ASP A 840 -10.63 40.20 -3.84
N HIS A 841 -11.20 39.58 -2.77
CA HIS A 841 -11.60 38.18 -2.64
C HIS A 841 -10.50 37.10 -2.41
N GLU A 842 -9.24 37.48 -2.22
CA GLU A 842 -8.11 36.60 -1.89
C GLU A 842 -7.20 37.17 -0.79
N GLN A 843 -6.73 36.32 0.13
CA GLN A 843 -5.77 36.73 1.17
C GLN A 843 -4.47 35.95 1.09
N TYR A 844 -3.35 36.65 1.25
CA TYR A 844 -2.01 36.06 1.33
C TYR A 844 -1.40 36.33 2.69
N PHE A 845 -0.94 35.28 3.38
CA PHE A 845 -0.31 35.36 4.68
C PHE A 845 1.20 35.19 4.55
N PHE A 846 1.94 36.23 4.90
CA PHE A 846 3.40 36.24 4.98
C PHE A 846 3.85 36.11 6.42
N HIS A 847 4.70 35.13 6.69
CA HIS A 847 5.38 34.96 7.98
C HIS A 847 6.88 34.95 7.75
N CYS A 848 7.59 35.82 8.47
CA CYS A 848 9.04 35.84 8.47
C CYS A 848 9.55 35.68 9.90
N VAL A 849 10.34 34.64 10.14
CA VAL A 849 10.94 34.33 11.45
C VAL A 849 12.45 34.21 11.35
N HIS A 850 13.16 34.66 12.37
CA HIS A 850 14.61 34.55 12.43
C HIS A 850 15.04 33.09 12.62
N HIS A 851 16.12 32.65 11.94
CA HIS A 851 16.64 31.27 12.05
C HIS A 851 16.97 30.85 13.50
N LEU A 852 17.29 31.80 14.38
CA LEU A 852 17.55 31.52 15.80
C LEU A 852 16.30 31.07 16.59
N ALA A 853 15.10 31.34 16.07
CA ALA A 853 13.82 30.98 16.68
C ALA A 853 13.11 29.82 15.98
N SER A 854 13.52 29.45 14.76
CA SER A 854 12.86 28.43 13.97
C SER A 854 13.82 27.70 13.03
N ASP A 855 13.55 26.40 12.84
CA ASP A 855 14.08 25.59 11.75
C ASP A 855 12.97 25.18 10.77
N TYR A 856 13.31 24.34 9.78
CA TYR A 856 12.36 23.89 8.75
C TYR A 856 11.23 23.02 9.32
N LEU A 857 11.50 22.18 10.32
CA LEU A 857 10.49 21.32 10.94
C LEU A 857 9.51 22.12 11.80
N SER A 858 9.98 23.18 12.46
CA SER A 858 9.14 24.11 13.23
C SER A 858 8.06 24.78 12.37
N TYR A 859 8.24 24.90 11.05
CA TYR A 859 7.21 25.43 10.15
C TYR A 859 5.96 24.58 10.03
N LYS A 860 6.10 23.26 10.09
CA LYS A 860 4.93 22.37 10.05
C LYS A 860 4.03 22.64 11.24
N VAL A 861 4.64 22.80 12.42
CA VAL A 861 3.96 23.15 13.67
C VAL A 861 3.28 24.52 13.54
N PHE A 862 3.95 25.55 12.98
CA PHE A 862 3.32 26.86 12.76
C PHE A 862 2.11 26.81 11.83
N ALA A 863 2.24 26.13 10.69
CA ALA A 863 1.16 26.08 9.70
C ALA A 863 -0.07 25.33 10.26
N GLU A 864 0.16 24.24 10.98
CA GLU A 864 -0.88 23.45 11.63
C GLU A 864 -1.57 24.24 12.76
N ASP A 865 -0.80 24.85 13.67
CA ASP A 865 -1.34 25.61 14.79
C ASP A 865 -2.09 26.85 14.31
N LEU A 866 -1.53 27.59 13.34
CA LEU A 866 -2.19 28.76 12.77
C LEU A 866 -3.50 28.38 12.06
N THR A 867 -3.52 27.26 11.33
CA THR A 867 -4.73 26.72 10.70
C THR A 867 -5.80 26.44 11.74
N ARG A 868 -5.46 25.70 12.81
CA ARG A 868 -6.40 25.40 13.89
C ARG A 868 -6.91 26.68 14.57
N LEU A 869 -6.02 27.64 14.85
CA LEU A 869 -6.38 28.90 15.49
C LEU A 869 -7.28 29.78 14.62
N LEU A 870 -7.07 29.81 13.30
CA LEU A 870 -7.96 30.50 12.36
C LEU A 870 -9.33 29.84 12.24
N LEU A 871 -9.42 28.54 12.54
CA LEU A 871 -10.68 27.80 12.58
C LEU A 871 -11.32 27.77 13.98
N ASP A 872 -10.79 28.55 14.93
CA ASP A 872 -11.21 28.55 16.35
C ASP A 872 -11.15 27.16 17.02
N GLN A 873 -10.24 26.31 16.57
CA GLN A 873 -9.99 24.98 17.13
C GLN A 873 -8.95 25.04 18.27
N GLN A 874 -8.96 24.02 19.15
CA GLN A 874 -7.95 23.87 20.20
C GLN A 874 -6.60 23.47 19.62
N VAL A 875 -5.53 23.95 20.25
CA VAL A 875 -4.14 23.63 19.91
C VAL A 875 -3.43 23.07 21.14
N GLU A 876 -2.70 21.99 20.95
CA GLU A 876 -1.93 21.35 22.01
C GLU A 876 -0.60 22.09 22.27
N PRO A 877 -0.24 22.32 23.55
CA PRO A 877 1.02 22.96 23.91
C PRO A 877 2.24 22.04 23.67
N PRO A 878 3.45 22.61 23.53
CA PRO A 878 4.67 21.81 23.45
C PRO A 878 4.93 21.04 24.76
N THR A 879 5.31 19.78 24.65
CA THR A 879 5.63 18.88 25.78
C THR A 879 6.93 19.24 26.48
N VAL A 880 7.92 19.72 25.72
CA VAL A 880 9.24 20.16 26.20
C VAL A 880 9.56 21.52 25.59
N SER A 881 10.11 22.46 26.38
CA SER A 881 10.55 23.75 25.87
C SER A 881 11.95 23.66 25.22
N CYS A 882 12.24 24.55 24.25
CA CYS A 882 13.58 24.66 23.68
C CYS A 882 14.65 24.96 24.75
N GLN A 883 14.27 25.61 25.86
CA GLN A 883 15.13 25.89 27.01
C GLN A 883 15.50 24.60 27.75
N ALA A 884 14.50 23.79 28.10
CA ALA A 884 14.71 22.52 28.80
C ALA A 884 15.58 21.57 27.97
N TRP A 885 15.36 21.54 26.66
CA TRP A 885 16.21 20.79 25.74
C TRP A 885 17.66 21.28 25.71
N ALA A 886 17.88 22.60 25.66
CA ALA A 886 19.24 23.16 25.65
C ALA A 886 19.99 22.88 26.96
N GLU A 887 19.31 22.92 28.11
CA GLU A 887 19.92 22.58 29.41
C GLU A 887 20.27 21.09 29.47
N TYR A 888 19.36 20.23 29.01
CA TYR A 888 19.61 18.80 28.92
C TYR A 888 20.85 18.49 28.07
N LEU A 889 20.92 19.03 26.86
CA LEU A 889 22.08 18.83 25.98
C LEU A 889 23.39 19.29 26.61
N HIS A 890 23.33 20.36 27.42
CA HIS A 890 24.51 20.86 28.10
C HIS A 890 24.99 19.91 29.20
N GLN A 891 24.06 19.35 29.97
CA GLN A 891 24.35 18.36 31.00
C GLN A 891 24.85 17.06 30.36
N ALA A 892 24.16 16.55 29.33
CA ALA A 892 24.58 15.38 28.57
C ALA A 892 25.99 15.54 27.97
N ALA A 893 26.35 16.75 27.53
CA ALA A 893 27.71 17.04 27.07
C ALA A 893 28.75 16.92 28.19
N GLN A 894 28.43 17.32 29.44
CA GLN A 894 29.35 17.14 30.59
C GLN A 894 29.44 15.69 31.08
N ASP A 895 28.37 14.92 30.91
CA ASP A 895 28.29 13.54 31.37
C ASP A 895 28.88 12.53 30.36
N LEU A 896 29.11 12.98 29.12
CA LEU A 896 29.69 12.13 28.08
C LEU A 896 31.08 11.61 28.48
N ASP A 897 31.27 10.30 28.41
CA ASP A 897 32.57 9.66 28.58
C ASP A 897 33.41 9.84 27.31
N LEU A 898 34.41 10.71 27.39
CA LEU A 898 35.29 11.05 26.27
C LEU A 898 36.14 9.87 25.79
N ASP A 899 36.42 8.89 26.65
CA ASP A 899 37.23 7.71 26.29
C ASP A 899 36.44 6.73 25.41
N THR A 900 35.11 6.80 25.44
CA THR A 900 34.21 5.99 24.59
C THR A 900 33.88 6.65 23.26
N LEU A 901 34.27 7.91 23.07
CA LEU A 901 33.91 8.68 21.89
C LEU A 901 34.81 8.34 20.71
N THR A 902 34.22 7.82 19.63
CA THR A 902 34.93 7.55 18.38
C THR A 902 35.28 8.86 17.69
N VAL A 903 36.57 9.23 17.70
CA VAL A 903 37.07 10.37 16.94
C VAL A 903 37.51 9.90 15.55
N PRO A 904 36.93 10.42 14.46
CA PRO A 904 37.28 10.01 13.11
C PRO A 904 38.71 10.45 12.73
N PRO A 905 39.32 9.80 11.72
CA PRO A 905 40.67 10.12 11.29
C PRO A 905 40.79 11.57 10.76
N PRO A 906 42.01 12.14 10.73
CA PRO A 906 42.23 13.47 10.16
C PRO A 906 41.77 13.55 8.71
N LEU A 907 41.02 14.59 8.38
CA LEU A 907 40.52 14.82 7.02
C LEU A 907 41.66 15.27 6.08
N PRO A 908 41.59 14.89 4.79
CA PRO A 908 42.57 15.37 3.81
C PRO A 908 42.45 16.87 3.59
N ASP A 909 43.59 17.54 3.38
CA ASP A 909 43.62 18.96 3.02
C ASP A 909 43.15 19.16 1.57
N LEU A 910 41.85 19.43 1.43
CA LEU A 910 41.20 19.60 0.14
C LEU A 910 41.53 20.96 -0.51
N ALA A 911 42.00 21.95 0.26
CA ALA A 911 42.26 23.30 -0.25
C ALA A 911 43.37 23.28 -1.31
N VAL A 912 44.43 22.49 -1.10
CA VAL A 912 45.53 22.31 -2.06
C VAL A 912 45.04 21.72 -3.39
N ARG A 913 44.06 20.81 -3.35
CA ARG A 913 43.48 20.20 -4.56
C ARG A 913 42.55 21.16 -5.29
N LEU A 914 41.68 21.87 -4.56
CA LEU A 914 40.66 22.74 -5.15
C LEU A 914 41.22 24.04 -5.74
N HIS A 915 42.28 24.59 -5.15
CA HIS A 915 42.79 25.92 -5.50
C HIS A 915 44.23 25.93 -6.03
N GLY A 916 44.97 24.81 -5.95
CA GLY A 916 46.42 24.78 -6.22
C GLY A 916 47.23 25.56 -5.17
N GLU A 917 48.55 25.74 -5.36
CA GLU A 917 49.42 26.58 -4.49
C GLU A 917 49.14 28.09 -4.65
N VAL A 918 47.89 28.51 -4.87
CA VAL A 918 47.51 29.91 -5.03
C VAL A 918 46.75 30.37 -3.81
N ALA A 919 47.28 31.42 -3.17
CA ALA A 919 46.65 32.08 -2.03
C ALA A 919 45.24 32.59 -2.37
N VAL A 920 44.30 32.35 -1.46
CA VAL A 920 42.92 32.85 -1.53
C VAL A 920 42.96 34.39 -1.57
N PRO A 921 42.32 35.08 -2.55
CA PRO A 921 42.30 36.54 -2.59
C PRO A 921 41.52 37.17 -1.42
N GLU A 922 41.98 38.32 -0.93
CA GLU A 922 41.26 39.13 0.06
C GLU A 922 39.93 39.70 -0.49
N SER A 923 38.97 39.88 0.42
CA SER A 923 37.54 40.12 0.16
C SER A 923 37.23 41.33 -0.71
N THR A 924 36.30 41.18 -1.65
CA THR A 924 35.53 42.29 -2.24
C THR A 924 34.06 42.15 -1.84
N SER A 925 33.41 43.26 -1.50
CA SER A 925 32.02 43.30 -1.01
C SER A 925 31.01 43.51 -2.14
N GLY A 926 30.02 42.60 -2.25
CA GLY A 926 28.80 42.76 -3.06
C GLY A 926 28.60 41.67 -4.14
N GLY A 927 27.77 40.66 -3.86
CA GLY A 927 27.37 39.62 -4.82
C GLY A 927 26.64 38.42 -4.19
N ARG A 928 25.87 37.68 -5.01
CA ARG A 928 25.21 36.39 -4.65
C ARG A 928 26.26 35.29 -4.49
N ASN A 929 26.02 34.29 -3.63
CA ASN A 929 26.89 33.11 -3.56
C ASN A 929 26.94 32.43 -4.93
N PRO A 930 28.10 31.99 -5.40
CA PRO A 930 28.17 31.23 -6.64
C PRO A 930 27.47 29.87 -6.43
N GLU A 931 26.59 29.51 -7.35
CA GLU A 931 25.77 28.30 -7.31
C GLU A 931 26.01 27.46 -8.57
N CYS A 932 26.03 26.13 -8.42
CA CYS A 932 26.04 25.20 -9.55
C CYS A 932 25.08 24.05 -9.24
N LEU A 933 24.19 23.76 -10.18
CA LEU A 933 23.10 22.81 -10.02
C LEU A 933 23.20 21.72 -11.09
N VAL A 934 23.02 20.47 -10.69
CA VAL A 934 22.70 19.38 -11.61
C VAL A 934 21.33 18.80 -11.26
N GLY A 935 20.52 18.55 -12.28
CA GLY A 935 19.18 17.98 -12.15
C GLY A 935 19.08 16.66 -12.91
N LEU A 936 18.39 15.70 -12.31
CA LEU A 936 18.07 14.39 -12.86
C LEU A 936 16.56 14.22 -12.87
N ASP A 937 16.00 13.82 -14.00
CA ASP A 937 14.58 13.41 -14.09
C ASP A 937 14.48 12.02 -13.46
N LEU A 938 14.23 12.00 -12.15
CA LEU A 938 14.24 10.82 -11.31
C LEU A 938 13.13 10.99 -10.26
N PRO A 939 11.96 10.35 -10.44
CA PRO A 939 10.86 10.42 -9.48
C PRO A 939 11.26 9.88 -8.11
N PRO A 940 10.70 10.41 -7.00
CA PRO A 940 10.99 9.90 -5.65
C PRO A 940 10.76 8.39 -5.51
N SER A 941 9.70 7.88 -6.13
CA SER A 941 9.38 6.45 -6.15
C SER A 941 10.47 5.60 -6.82
N THR A 942 11.13 6.14 -7.85
CA THR A 942 12.23 5.46 -8.55
C THR A 942 13.51 5.47 -7.72
N LEU A 943 13.82 6.57 -7.05
CA LEU A 943 14.95 6.64 -6.13
C LEU A 943 14.74 5.72 -4.91
N THR A 944 13.53 5.68 -4.35
CA THR A 944 13.16 4.74 -3.27
C THR A 944 13.25 3.30 -3.73
N LEU A 945 12.77 2.98 -4.93
CA LEU A 945 12.91 1.66 -5.51
C LEU A 945 14.39 1.27 -5.69
N ALA A 946 15.21 2.17 -6.22
CA ALA A 946 16.65 1.95 -6.40
C ALA A 946 17.37 1.74 -5.06
N ALA A 947 17.03 2.52 -4.03
CA ALA A 947 17.59 2.36 -2.69
C ALA A 947 17.20 1.01 -2.06
N ASN A 948 15.91 0.64 -2.17
CA ASN A 948 15.40 -0.64 -1.66
C ASN A 948 16.11 -1.85 -2.32
N ARG A 949 16.47 -1.77 -3.61
CA ARG A 949 17.23 -2.84 -4.30
C ARG A 949 18.58 -3.13 -3.65
N PHE A 950 19.21 -2.12 -3.05
CA PHE A 950 20.47 -2.28 -2.35
C PHE A 950 20.31 -2.47 -0.84
N GLY A 951 19.06 -2.62 -0.34
CA GLY A 951 18.80 -2.66 1.09
C GLY A 951 19.18 -1.35 1.80
N ALA A 952 19.11 -0.23 1.08
CA ALA A 952 19.54 1.09 1.52
C ALA A 952 18.39 2.09 1.56
N THR A 953 18.58 3.21 2.24
CA THR A 953 17.69 4.38 2.15
C THR A 953 18.07 5.29 0.97
N PRO A 954 17.15 6.12 0.44
CA PRO A 954 17.46 7.09 -0.61
C PRO A 954 18.69 7.96 -0.28
N ILE A 955 18.82 8.40 0.98
CA ILE A 955 19.92 9.22 1.43
C ILE A 955 21.25 8.45 1.47
N GLU A 956 21.26 7.19 1.93
CA GLU A 956 22.43 6.32 1.87
C GLU A 956 22.92 6.16 0.43
N LEU A 957 22.00 5.89 -0.51
CA LEU A 957 22.35 5.72 -1.92
C LEU A 957 22.97 6.98 -2.53
N LEU A 958 22.40 8.16 -2.26
CA LEU A 958 22.89 9.43 -2.79
C LEU A 958 24.21 9.87 -2.16
N VAL A 959 24.42 9.59 -0.86
CA VAL A 959 25.69 9.82 -0.17
C VAL A 959 26.76 8.86 -0.70
N THR A 960 26.43 7.60 -0.97
CA THR A 960 27.37 6.68 -1.62
C THR A 960 27.74 7.16 -3.02
N ALA A 961 26.78 7.63 -3.82
CA ALA A 961 27.07 8.22 -5.12
C ALA A 961 28.01 9.43 -5.00
N LEU A 962 27.80 10.25 -3.96
CA LEU A 962 28.65 11.40 -3.68
C LEU A 962 30.07 10.98 -3.25
N HIS A 963 30.20 9.94 -2.44
CA HIS A 963 31.49 9.41 -2.02
C HIS A 963 32.27 8.81 -3.19
N VAL A 964 31.59 8.04 -4.07
CA VAL A 964 32.18 7.50 -5.31
C VAL A 964 32.65 8.64 -6.22
N ALA A 965 31.80 9.65 -6.44
CA ALA A 965 32.17 10.81 -7.25
C ALA A 965 33.34 11.59 -6.63
N TYR A 966 33.36 11.74 -5.30
CA TYR A 966 34.44 12.37 -4.57
C TYR A 966 35.78 11.63 -4.75
N GLN A 967 35.78 10.29 -4.62
CA GLN A 967 36.95 9.45 -4.84
C GLN A 967 37.47 9.56 -6.29
N GLU A 968 36.56 9.62 -7.26
CA GLU A 968 36.93 9.76 -8.66
C GLU A 968 37.55 11.13 -8.96
N VAL A 969 36.99 12.20 -8.41
CA VAL A 969 37.41 13.57 -8.71
C VAL A 969 38.63 14.02 -7.91
N PHE A 970 38.67 13.72 -6.61
CA PHE A 970 39.71 14.22 -5.70
C PHE A 970 40.79 13.20 -5.36
N HIS A 971 40.56 11.92 -5.69
CA HIS A 971 41.49 10.81 -5.43
C HIS A 971 41.82 10.60 -3.94
N PHE A 972 40.86 10.90 -3.07
CA PHE A 972 40.92 10.58 -1.64
C PHE A 972 39.87 9.51 -1.31
N ASN A 973 40.24 8.53 -0.47
CA ASN A 973 39.31 7.51 0.03
C ASN A 973 38.44 8.04 1.17
N VAL A 974 38.98 8.98 1.96
CA VAL A 974 38.34 9.57 3.14
C VAL A 974 37.62 10.85 2.73
N MET A 975 36.31 10.91 2.97
CA MET A 975 35.47 12.08 2.71
C MET A 975 34.79 12.53 4.01
N GLY A 976 35.03 13.77 4.41
CA GLY A 976 34.30 14.40 5.51
C GLY A 976 33.05 15.12 5.02
N LEU A 977 31.91 14.84 5.64
CA LEU A 977 30.65 15.55 5.47
C LEU A 977 30.21 16.14 6.81
N ALA A 978 29.89 17.43 6.82
CA ALA A 978 29.11 18.02 7.88
C ALA A 978 27.65 17.75 7.54
N PHE A 979 27.09 16.71 8.13
CA PHE A 979 25.75 16.22 7.83
C PHE A 979 24.71 17.03 8.60
N MET A 980 23.78 17.69 7.92
CA MET A 980 22.72 18.45 8.56
C MET A 980 21.73 17.49 9.24
N THR A 981 21.69 17.50 10.56
CA THR A 981 20.70 16.73 11.34
C THR A 981 19.51 17.61 11.69
N HIS A 982 18.36 17.00 11.99
CA HIS A 982 17.22 17.75 12.52
C HIS A 982 17.46 18.25 13.96
N GLY A 983 18.43 17.67 14.69
CA GLY A 983 18.85 18.13 16.01
C GLY A 983 17.87 17.84 17.14
N ARG A 984 16.90 16.95 16.88
CA ARG A 984 15.88 16.47 17.83
C ARG A 984 16.07 14.99 18.19
N GLN A 985 17.21 14.41 17.81
CA GLN A 985 17.56 13.03 18.14
C GLN A 985 17.87 12.87 19.62
N SER A 986 17.58 11.69 20.19
CA SER A 986 17.96 11.34 21.56
C SER A 986 19.48 11.37 21.73
N VAL A 987 19.95 11.87 22.87
CA VAL A 987 21.37 11.94 23.22
C VAL A 987 21.50 11.31 24.60
N GLY A 988 22.20 10.19 24.72
CA GLY A 988 22.26 9.41 25.98
C GLY A 988 20.97 8.65 26.26
N ASP A 989 20.71 8.31 27.53
CA ASP A 989 19.64 7.38 27.93
C ASP A 989 18.24 8.03 28.09
N ALA A 990 18.12 9.35 27.90
CA ALA A 990 16.83 10.05 28.03
C ALA A 990 16.18 10.33 26.67
N ALA A 991 14.91 9.96 26.54
CA ALA A 991 14.07 10.27 25.38
C ALA A 991 13.23 11.53 25.65
N PHE A 992 13.33 12.53 24.76
CA PHE A 992 12.52 13.74 24.79
C PHE A 992 11.60 13.78 23.56
N ASP A 993 10.31 14.07 23.77
CA ASP A 993 9.40 14.42 22.67
C ASP A 993 9.53 15.91 22.35
N LEU A 994 10.06 16.22 21.17
CA LEU A 994 10.20 17.58 20.65
C LEU A 994 9.28 17.81 19.44
N SER A 995 8.36 16.90 19.12
CA SER A 995 7.55 16.95 17.88
C SER A 995 6.77 18.26 17.71
N ARG A 996 6.28 18.84 18.82
CA ARG A 996 5.52 20.10 18.84
C ARG A 996 6.33 21.32 19.28
N THR A 997 7.63 21.18 19.56
CA THR A 997 8.46 22.28 20.07
C THR A 997 9.00 23.15 18.94
N VAL A 998 8.72 24.45 18.98
CA VAL A 998 9.30 25.44 18.07
C VAL A 998 10.67 25.92 18.58
N GLY A 999 11.66 25.97 17.70
CA GLY A 999 13.02 26.41 18.03
C GLY A 999 14.04 26.11 16.94
N PHE A 1000 15.30 26.46 17.18
CA PHE A 1000 16.40 26.13 16.28
C PHE A 1000 17.22 24.95 16.80
N PHE A 1001 16.87 23.75 16.29
CA PHE A 1001 17.47 22.49 16.72
C PHE A 1001 18.53 22.00 15.73
N ALA A 1002 18.27 22.18 14.45
CA ALA A 1002 19.12 21.69 13.38
C ALA A 1002 20.58 22.14 13.54
N HIS A 1003 21.49 21.19 13.43
CA HIS A 1003 22.93 21.42 13.51
C HIS A 1003 23.67 20.37 12.69
N TYR A 1004 24.88 20.73 12.29
CA TYR A 1004 25.76 19.84 11.55
C TYR A 1004 26.45 18.83 12.48
N ALA A 1005 26.42 17.56 12.08
CA ALA A 1005 27.16 16.46 12.70
C ALA A 1005 28.29 16.03 11.74
N PRO A 1006 29.57 16.05 12.13
CA PRO A 1006 30.65 15.58 11.29
C PRO A 1006 30.56 14.06 11.11
N VAL A 1007 30.52 13.62 9.86
CA VAL A 1007 30.54 12.22 9.43
C VAL A 1007 31.72 12.02 8.49
N VAL A 1008 32.51 10.97 8.71
CA VAL A 1008 33.69 10.68 7.89
C VAL A 1008 33.54 9.32 7.23
N LEU A 1009 33.37 9.33 5.91
CA LEU A 1009 33.24 8.15 5.08
C LEU A 1009 34.64 7.68 4.64
N ASP A 1010 35.03 6.46 4.99
CA ASP A 1010 36.29 5.85 4.56
C ASP A 1010 36.02 4.51 3.87
N ALA A 1011 36.26 4.47 2.56
CA ALA A 1011 36.13 3.27 1.76
C ALA A 1011 37.27 3.22 0.72
N PRO A 1012 37.90 2.06 0.46
CA PRO A 1012 38.92 1.96 -0.57
C PRO A 1012 38.31 2.15 -1.96
N ARG A 1013 38.90 3.00 -2.81
CA ARG A 1013 38.43 3.23 -4.20
C ARG A 1013 38.30 1.95 -5.05
N ALA A 1014 39.10 0.92 -4.77
CA ALA A 1014 39.07 -0.36 -5.50
C ALA A 1014 37.96 -1.33 -5.03
N ALA A 1015 37.21 -1.00 -3.97
CA ALA A 1015 36.26 -1.91 -3.33
C ALA A 1015 34.96 -2.13 -4.12
N GLY A 1016 34.70 -1.31 -5.14
CA GLY A 1016 33.47 -1.36 -5.94
C GLY A 1016 32.25 -0.79 -5.21
N PHE A 1017 31.21 -0.45 -5.96
CA PHE A 1017 30.04 0.29 -5.47
C PHE A 1017 29.34 -0.36 -4.27
N ARG A 1018 29.04 -1.67 -4.31
CA ARG A 1018 28.36 -2.36 -3.18
C ARG A 1018 29.15 -2.28 -1.88
N THR A 1019 30.47 -2.36 -1.97
CA THR A 1019 31.32 -2.25 -0.79
C THR A 1019 31.31 -0.82 -0.26
N THR A 1020 31.47 0.18 -1.13
CA THR A 1020 31.35 1.60 -0.74
C THR A 1020 29.98 1.91 -0.14
N LEU A 1021 28.91 1.32 -0.68
CA LEU A 1021 27.56 1.43 -0.12
C LEU A 1021 27.49 0.84 1.28
N ARG A 1022 27.95 -0.40 1.48
CA ARG A 1022 27.97 -1.01 2.82
C ARG A 1022 28.74 -0.16 3.83
N HIS A 1023 29.92 0.33 3.47
CA HIS A 1023 30.68 1.27 4.31
C HIS A 1023 29.90 2.56 4.60
N THR A 1024 29.18 3.09 3.60
CA THR A 1024 28.31 4.26 3.79
C THR A 1024 27.16 3.94 4.76
N GLN A 1025 26.52 2.78 4.64
CA GLN A 1025 25.42 2.36 5.51
C GLN A 1025 25.88 2.16 6.96
N GLU A 1026 27.00 1.47 7.16
CA GLU A 1026 27.63 1.30 8.48
C GLU A 1026 27.99 2.67 9.08
N THR A 1027 28.59 3.56 8.29
CA THR A 1027 29.01 4.89 8.74
C THR A 1027 27.83 5.82 9.01
N LEU A 1028 26.76 5.79 8.21
CA LEU A 1028 25.58 6.63 8.46
C LEU A 1028 24.73 6.08 9.61
N GLY A 1029 24.71 4.75 9.81
CA GLY A 1029 23.95 4.09 10.86
C GLY A 1029 24.41 4.46 12.28
N THR A 1030 25.72 4.56 12.52
CA THR A 1030 26.29 4.93 13.84
C THR A 1030 27.01 6.28 13.83
N GLY A 1031 27.61 6.68 12.71
CA GLY A 1031 28.47 7.86 12.63
C GLY A 1031 27.72 9.19 12.71
N ILE A 1032 26.42 9.24 12.41
CA ILE A 1032 25.62 10.44 12.69
C ILE A 1032 25.50 10.66 14.20
N GLU A 1033 25.25 9.60 14.97
CA GLU A 1033 25.14 9.69 16.43
C GLU A 1033 26.48 10.11 17.06
N ASP A 1034 27.58 9.50 16.62
CA ASP A 1034 28.93 9.89 17.05
C ASP A 1034 29.26 11.33 16.64
N GLY A 1035 28.87 11.75 15.43
CA GLY A 1035 28.98 13.13 14.97
C GLY A 1035 28.20 14.11 15.86
N VAL A 1036 26.99 13.76 16.28
CA VAL A 1036 26.20 14.57 17.22
C VAL A 1036 26.92 14.70 18.56
N LYS A 1037 27.43 13.59 19.12
CA LYS A 1037 28.24 13.61 20.35
C LYS A 1037 29.48 14.51 20.21
N LEU A 1038 30.19 14.44 19.08
CA LEU A 1038 31.32 15.33 18.78
C LEU A 1038 30.89 16.81 18.71
N THR A 1039 29.74 17.12 18.12
CA THR A 1039 29.19 18.47 18.08
C THR A 1039 28.83 18.98 19.49
N LEU A 1040 28.28 18.13 20.36
CA LEU A 1040 28.04 18.48 21.75
C LEU A 1040 29.34 18.74 22.51
N VAL A 1041 30.36 17.91 22.33
CA VAL A 1041 31.68 18.14 22.93
C VAL A 1041 32.31 19.45 22.42
N ARG A 1042 32.18 19.73 21.13
CA ARG A 1042 32.71 20.95 20.49
C ARG A 1042 32.10 22.23 21.08
N TYR A 1043 30.78 22.28 21.19
CA TYR A 1043 30.06 23.51 21.52
C TYR A 1043 29.66 23.62 22.99
N LEU A 1044 29.39 22.51 23.67
CA LEU A 1044 28.78 22.50 25.00
C LEU A 1044 29.71 21.98 26.12
N ARG A 1045 30.70 21.13 25.83
CA ARG A 1045 31.64 20.64 26.88
C ARG A 1045 32.53 21.77 27.39
N ASP A 1046 32.58 21.93 28.72
CA ASP A 1046 33.53 22.85 29.35
C ASP A 1046 34.87 22.11 29.57
N PHE A 1047 35.95 22.70 29.05
CA PHE A 1047 37.31 22.19 29.25
C PHE A 1047 38.09 23.14 30.14
N THR A 1048 38.90 22.59 31.06
CA THR A 1048 39.79 23.39 31.92
C THR A 1048 40.98 23.94 31.15
N ASP A 1049 41.45 23.22 30.12
CA ASP A 1049 42.43 23.68 29.14
C ASP A 1049 41.80 23.63 27.73
N PRO A 1050 41.66 24.77 27.02
CA PRO A 1050 41.14 24.82 25.66
C PRO A 1050 41.85 23.88 24.66
N ALA A 1051 43.12 23.53 24.89
CA ALA A 1051 43.86 22.59 24.04
C ALA A 1051 43.25 21.17 24.04
N GLN A 1052 42.56 20.78 25.11
CA GLN A 1052 41.88 19.48 25.23
C GLN A 1052 40.68 19.32 24.30
N ARG A 1053 40.14 20.43 23.78
CA ARG A 1053 39.04 20.41 22.80
C ARG A 1053 39.51 20.01 21.40
N LYS A 1054 40.79 20.24 21.08
CA LYS A 1054 41.34 20.13 19.72
C LYS A 1054 41.16 18.74 19.06
N PRO A 1055 41.30 17.60 19.76
CA PRO A 1055 41.10 16.28 19.14
C PRO A 1055 39.68 16.04 18.63
N TYR A 1056 38.68 16.69 19.22
CA TYR A 1056 37.26 16.52 18.89
C TYR A 1056 36.76 17.52 17.84
N GLN A 1057 37.65 18.38 17.33
CA GLN A 1057 37.33 19.33 16.26
C GLN A 1057 37.52 18.66 14.90
N VAL A 1058 36.43 18.18 14.33
CA VAL A 1058 36.36 17.67 12.97
C VAL A 1058 35.66 18.74 12.13
N ASP A 1059 36.38 19.29 11.14
CA ASP A 1059 35.88 20.37 10.27
C ASP A 1059 35.79 19.88 8.81
N PRO A 1060 34.66 19.24 8.44
CA PRO A 1060 34.39 18.89 7.05
C PRO A 1060 34.41 20.08 6.11
N TYR A 1061 34.92 19.86 4.90
CA TYR A 1061 34.96 20.85 3.83
C TYR A 1061 33.59 21.05 3.15
N PHE A 1062 32.72 20.05 3.25
CA PHE A 1062 31.38 20.05 2.68
C PHE A 1062 30.32 19.98 3.78
N GLY A 1063 29.40 20.93 3.78
CA GLY A 1063 28.09 20.74 4.41
C GLY A 1063 27.20 19.91 3.49
N PHE A 1064 26.38 19.04 4.05
CA PHE A 1064 25.46 18.18 3.31
C PHE A 1064 24.05 18.25 3.90
N SER A 1065 23.07 18.53 3.05
CA SER A 1065 21.65 18.51 3.40
C SER A 1065 20.85 17.75 2.35
N TYR A 1066 19.84 17.01 2.82
CA TYR A 1066 18.89 16.29 1.99
C TYR A 1066 17.47 16.64 2.43
N LEU A 1067 16.69 17.27 1.55
CA LEU A 1067 15.25 17.40 1.73
C LEU A 1067 14.55 16.31 0.91
N ALA A 1068 13.93 15.37 1.62
CA ALA A 1068 13.00 14.43 1.04
C ALA A 1068 11.78 15.18 0.43
N PRO A 1069 11.08 14.59 -0.55
CA PRO A 1069 9.86 15.17 -1.10
C PRO A 1069 8.85 15.39 0.03
N THR A 1070 8.28 16.60 0.10
CA THR A 1070 7.32 16.96 1.13
C THR A 1070 6.01 16.20 0.98
N GLU A 1071 5.56 15.58 2.07
CA GLU A 1071 4.19 15.14 2.26
C GLU A 1071 3.25 16.36 2.27
N ALA A 1072 2.09 16.18 1.64
CA ALA A 1072 1.10 17.23 1.39
C ALA A 1072 0.68 17.96 2.67
N ALA A 1073 0.44 19.26 2.54
CA ALA A 1073 -0.05 20.13 3.59
C ALA A 1073 -1.39 19.64 4.18
N VAL A 1074 -1.65 20.03 5.44
CA VAL A 1074 -2.86 19.67 6.20
C VAL A 1074 -4.11 19.95 5.34
N PRO A 1075 -4.87 18.92 4.94
CA PRO A 1075 -6.00 19.10 4.04
C PRO A 1075 -7.15 19.85 4.72
N PHE A 1076 -7.80 20.71 3.94
CA PHE A 1076 -9.04 21.43 4.24
C PHE A 1076 -10.02 21.14 3.08
N ASP A 1077 -11.30 20.93 3.40
CA ASP A 1077 -12.41 20.77 2.44
C ASP A 1077 -12.11 19.88 1.20
N GLY A 1078 -11.93 18.56 1.40
CA GLY A 1078 -11.85 17.61 0.29
C GLY A 1078 -10.55 17.58 -0.53
N ASN A 1079 -9.38 17.67 0.14
CA ASN A 1079 -7.99 17.52 -0.35
C ASN A 1079 -7.16 18.81 -0.60
N GLN A 1080 -7.59 20.02 -0.25
CA GLN A 1080 -6.78 21.25 -0.45
C GLN A 1080 -6.38 21.93 0.85
N PRO A 1081 -5.12 22.34 1.09
CA PRO A 1081 -4.74 22.95 2.37
C PRO A 1081 -5.33 24.36 2.55
N LEU A 1082 -5.71 24.72 3.79
CA LEU A 1082 -6.22 26.07 4.11
C LEU A 1082 -5.16 27.15 3.82
N LEU A 1083 -3.89 26.85 4.06
CA LEU A 1083 -2.75 27.71 3.76
C LEU A 1083 -1.86 27.00 2.74
N GLN A 1084 -1.82 27.50 1.51
CA GLN A 1084 -1.04 26.95 0.42
C GLN A 1084 0.23 27.77 0.18
N GLU A 1085 1.40 27.20 0.43
CA GLU A 1085 2.69 27.89 0.21
C GLU A 1085 2.83 28.34 -1.26
N GLN A 1086 3.47 29.49 -1.49
CA GLN A 1086 3.74 30.08 -2.81
C GLN A 1086 5.24 29.92 -3.17
N PRO A 1087 5.67 28.82 -3.82
CA PRO A 1087 7.09 28.47 -3.93
C PRO A 1087 7.90 29.38 -4.88
N ASP A 1088 7.24 29.97 -5.88
CA ASP A 1088 7.89 30.86 -6.83
C ASP A 1088 8.25 32.20 -6.17
N ALA A 1089 7.37 32.73 -5.31
CA ALA A 1089 7.65 33.89 -4.48
C ALA A 1089 8.83 33.65 -3.51
N MET A 1090 8.94 32.43 -2.98
CA MET A 1090 10.04 32.04 -2.12
C MET A 1090 11.39 31.98 -2.83
N THR A 1091 11.39 31.67 -4.13
CA THR A 1091 12.61 31.62 -4.93
C THR A 1091 13.21 33.01 -5.15
N GLU A 1092 12.36 34.02 -5.37
CA GLU A 1092 12.79 35.42 -5.51
C GLU A 1092 13.34 35.98 -4.18
N LEU A 1093 12.68 35.70 -3.05
CA LEU A 1093 13.14 36.15 -1.73
C LEU A 1093 14.46 35.51 -1.29
N ARG A 1094 14.71 34.25 -1.68
CA ARG A 1094 15.99 33.56 -1.41
C ARG A 1094 17.17 34.25 -2.08
N ALA A 1095 16.97 34.94 -3.22
CA ALA A 1095 18.03 35.69 -3.88
C ALA A 1095 18.48 36.94 -3.08
N HIS A 1096 17.72 37.36 -2.08
CA HIS A 1096 18.02 38.51 -1.21
C HIS A 1096 18.66 38.10 0.14
N ARG A 1097 18.93 36.81 0.35
CA ARG A 1097 19.52 36.31 1.59
C ARG A 1097 21.01 36.64 1.74
N ALA A 1098 21.40 36.94 2.98
CA ALA A 1098 22.78 37.07 3.41
C ALA A 1098 23.37 35.73 3.87
N ASP A 1099 23.28 34.66 3.06
CA ASP A 1099 23.69 33.34 3.54
C ASP A 1099 25.21 33.16 3.44
N THR A 1100 25.89 33.16 4.58
CA THR A 1100 27.23 32.58 4.73
C THR A 1100 27.07 31.13 5.18
N SER A 1101 27.47 30.15 4.36
CA SER A 1101 27.56 28.75 4.82
C SER A 1101 28.73 28.62 5.81
N PRO A 1102 28.58 27.83 6.90
CA PRO A 1102 29.69 27.53 7.81
C PRO A 1102 30.79 26.69 7.15
N HIS A 1103 30.49 26.06 6.01
CA HIS A 1103 31.44 25.25 5.25
C HIS A 1103 31.84 25.98 3.97
N PRO A 1104 33.05 25.72 3.44
CA PRO A 1104 33.49 26.27 2.15
C PRO A 1104 32.50 25.98 0.99
N PHE A 1105 31.88 24.80 1.01
CA PHE A 1105 30.85 24.41 0.05
C PHE A 1105 29.68 23.72 0.75
N GLU A 1106 28.45 24.10 0.39
CA GLU A 1106 27.22 23.41 0.79
C GLU A 1106 26.71 22.54 -0.35
N LEU A 1107 26.40 21.27 -0.05
CA LEU A 1107 25.81 20.30 -0.95
C LEU A 1107 24.35 20.06 -0.52
N ALA A 1108 23.42 20.61 -1.27
CA ALA A 1108 21.99 20.49 -0.99
C ALA A 1108 21.30 19.61 -2.03
N VAL A 1109 20.76 18.49 -1.58
CA VAL A 1109 19.97 17.57 -2.41
C VAL A 1109 18.48 17.80 -2.15
N THR A 1110 17.72 18.02 -3.21
CA THR A 1110 16.28 18.31 -3.13
C THR A 1110 15.49 17.62 -4.24
N HIS A 1111 14.24 17.26 -3.97
CA HIS A 1111 13.27 16.88 -5.01
C HIS A 1111 12.32 18.04 -5.33
N LYS A 1112 12.11 18.32 -6.61
CA LYS A 1112 11.04 19.21 -7.10
C LYS A 1112 10.19 18.43 -8.11
N GLY A 1113 9.06 17.91 -7.65
CA GLY A 1113 8.27 16.93 -8.42
C GLY A 1113 9.10 15.69 -8.75
N ASP A 1114 9.13 15.32 -10.02
CA ASP A 1114 9.88 14.16 -10.52
C ASP A 1114 11.37 14.44 -10.79
N ARG A 1115 11.89 15.59 -10.35
CA ARG A 1115 13.28 15.99 -10.60
C ARG A 1115 14.10 16.04 -9.31
N LEU A 1116 15.16 15.22 -9.25
CA LEU A 1116 16.17 15.23 -8.19
C LEU A 1116 17.27 16.24 -8.55
N ASN A 1117 17.59 17.13 -7.62
CA ASN A 1117 18.54 18.22 -7.80
C ASN A 1117 19.66 18.12 -6.76
N LEU A 1118 20.92 18.21 -7.18
CA LEU A 1118 22.06 18.47 -6.29
C LEU A 1118 22.63 19.86 -6.61
N LEU A 1119 22.53 20.75 -5.62
CA LEU A 1119 23.01 22.13 -5.67
C LEU A 1119 24.30 22.25 -4.85
N VAL A 1120 25.34 22.80 -5.46
CA VAL A 1120 26.57 23.24 -4.79
C VAL A 1120 26.50 24.75 -4.59
N ILE A 1121 26.67 25.21 -3.35
CA ILE A 1121 26.73 26.62 -2.99
C ILE A 1121 28.14 26.91 -2.45
N GLY A 1122 28.89 27.79 -3.10
CA GLY A 1122 30.20 28.23 -2.63
C GLY A 1122 30.11 29.47 -1.73
N GLN A 1123 31.18 29.74 -0.97
CA GLN A 1123 31.30 31.01 -0.26
C GLN A 1123 31.50 32.19 -1.23
N ARG A 1124 30.98 33.37 -0.88
CA ARG A 1124 31.00 34.59 -1.73
C ARG A 1124 32.36 34.92 -2.35
N ASN A 1125 33.45 34.62 -1.65
CA ASN A 1125 34.81 34.97 -2.05
C ASN A 1125 35.56 33.83 -2.76
N GLN A 1126 34.91 32.66 -2.90
CA GLN A 1126 35.45 31.44 -3.50
C GLN A 1126 34.49 31.01 -4.61
N GLY A 1127 34.69 31.54 -5.83
CA GLY A 1127 33.97 31.07 -7.01
C GLY A 1127 33.99 29.54 -7.11
N ILE A 1128 32.98 28.91 -7.71
CA ILE A 1128 32.92 27.43 -7.80
C ILE A 1128 34.07 26.91 -8.68
N PRO A 1129 35.04 26.16 -8.12
CA PRO A 1129 36.16 25.63 -8.88
C PRO A 1129 35.66 24.66 -9.97
N PRO A 1130 36.34 24.54 -11.12
CA PRO A 1130 35.97 23.59 -12.17
C PRO A 1130 35.85 22.14 -11.66
N MET A 1131 36.63 21.80 -10.64
CA MET A 1131 36.58 20.47 -10.02
C MET A 1131 35.26 20.18 -9.29
N MET A 1132 34.57 21.20 -8.78
CA MET A 1132 33.23 21.05 -8.19
C MET A 1132 32.15 20.83 -9.26
N GLN A 1133 32.28 21.45 -10.44
CA GLN A 1133 31.41 21.15 -11.58
C GLN A 1133 31.63 19.71 -12.07
N ARG A 1134 32.87 19.24 -12.04
CA ARG A 1134 33.20 17.84 -12.33
C ARG A 1134 32.59 16.89 -11.30
N LEU A 1135 32.64 17.22 -10.01
CA LEU A 1135 31.98 16.44 -8.95
C LEU A 1135 30.49 16.27 -9.22
N LEU A 1136 29.78 17.35 -9.56
CA LEU A 1136 28.35 17.30 -9.91
C LEU A 1136 28.06 16.42 -11.13
N SER A 1137 28.87 16.56 -12.18
CA SER A 1137 28.73 15.75 -13.40
C SER A 1137 28.92 14.26 -13.10
N VAL A 1138 30.02 13.91 -12.42
CA VAL A 1138 30.32 12.52 -12.02
C VAL A 1138 29.24 11.98 -11.08
N TRP A 1139 28.80 12.76 -10.10
CA TRP A 1139 27.70 12.36 -9.22
C TRP A 1139 26.42 12.08 -10.00
N SER A 1140 26.04 12.95 -10.94
CA SER A 1140 24.82 12.79 -11.72
C SER A 1140 24.86 11.53 -12.60
N GLU A 1141 26.00 11.26 -13.22
CA GLU A 1141 26.23 10.05 -14.01
C GLU A 1141 26.24 8.80 -13.12
N THR A 1142 26.88 8.90 -11.97
CA THR A 1142 26.94 7.85 -10.97
C THR A 1142 25.53 7.49 -10.46
N VAL A 1143 24.68 8.48 -10.15
CA VAL A 1143 23.29 8.25 -9.76
C VAL A 1143 22.48 7.65 -10.92
N ARG A 1144 22.65 8.14 -12.15
CA ARG A 1144 22.01 7.54 -13.35
C ARG A 1144 22.41 6.08 -13.50
N GLN A 1145 23.70 5.76 -13.36
CA GLN A 1145 24.19 4.40 -13.40
C GLN A 1145 23.60 3.56 -12.27
N MET A 1146 23.61 4.03 -11.02
CA MET A 1146 23.02 3.31 -9.88
C MET A 1146 21.54 3.00 -10.07
N VAL A 1147 20.77 3.92 -10.66
CA VAL A 1147 19.35 3.71 -10.98
C VAL A 1147 19.17 2.79 -12.20
N ALA A 1148 20.08 2.87 -13.17
CA ALA A 1148 20.01 2.15 -14.44
C ALA A 1148 20.65 0.76 -14.43
N ILE A 1149 21.53 0.42 -13.47
CA ILE A 1149 22.24 -0.87 -13.41
C ILE A 1149 21.23 -2.01 -13.26
N PRO A 1150 21.06 -2.87 -14.29
CA PRO A 1150 20.29 -4.11 -14.20
C PRO A 1150 21.16 -5.24 -13.62
N GLU A 1151 22.49 -5.11 -13.66
CA GLU A 1151 23.50 -6.14 -13.40
C GLU A 1151 24.35 -5.79 -12.18
N LEU A 1152 23.77 -5.96 -11.00
CA LEU A 1152 24.48 -6.46 -9.83
C LEU A 1152 23.65 -7.63 -9.23
N MET A 1153 22.96 -8.34 -10.15
CA MET A 1153 22.13 -9.55 -9.95
C MET A 1153 22.90 -10.67 -9.25
#